data_AF-A0A367YD04-F1
#
_entry.id   AF-A0A367YD04-F1
#
_cell.length_a   1.000
_cell.length_b   1.000
_cell.length_c   1.000
_cell.angle_alpha   90.00
_cell.angle_beta   90.00
_cell.angle_gamma   90.00
#
_symmetry.space_group_name_H-M   'P 1'
#
loop_
_entity.id
_entity.type
_entity.pdbx_description
1 polymer ?
#
loop_
_entity_poly.entity_id
_entity_poly.type
_entity_poly.pdbx_seq_one_letter_code
_entity_poly.pdbx_strand_id
1 'polypeptide(L)'
;MKLAEALKQRKDLANEIGRVVKKMLQSLILQEGKKPLYNVDEKYAEYVAKSEQLASLVSSINYTNNVTKIEPGTLSIVEGQTTINEMLIRRLRLEKKLDLVKRIVENGEEQDLASKEQVRFTSFVDVSTYDAKAEELLKQIQELDNKLQSINWEVDLIEELKFGVEGRAALLKGVNTLADAVSVTLGPKGRNVLIEQQFGAPKITKDGVTVARSITLEDKFEDLGAKLLQEVAAKTNESAGDGTTSATVLGRSIFTESVKNVAAGCNPMDLRRGSQAAVEAVIEFLQKNKKEITTSEEIAQVATISANGDKHIGDLLASAMEKVGKEGVITVKEGKTLEDELEVTEGMKFDRGFISPYFITNTKTGKVEFENPLLLLSEKKISSIQDILPSLEISNQTRRPLLIVAEDVDGEALAACILNKLRGQVQVCAVKAPGFGDNRKNTLGDLAILTGGTVFTEELDIKPENATIEQLGSAGAITVTKEDTVLLNGEGSKENLQARCEQIRAVIGDAATTEYEKEKLQERLAKLSGGVAVVKVGGSSEVEVGEKKDRYEDALNATRAAVEEGILPGGGTALIKATRILDAVKEKAANFDQKLGVETIKAAITKPAKRIIENAGEEGAVIVGKIYDEPDFNQGYDSAKGEFTDMIAAGIIDPFKVVKNGLVDASGVASLLATTECAIVDAPQPKGPAAAPAAPGMGGMGGMPAKTSRQLVSKYAELKKYTEIYARSNGAMRKKLRRHKGKVLELLHYEMSKKLKPEETYEIWHDLGDVLNKNVTKMKNSRKSGKKKNGEESVDKENDSVILKVNTYLENGEEGEEQDREQDHRYEESNHHQHLQGHPAQIHLQPPPKEPIHVAPPPNDETELGTSLQDIQYIDSVSTS
;
A
#
# COMPACT_ATOMS: atom_id res chain seq x y z
N MET A 1 29.95 14.91 -36.03
CA MET A 1 29.05 13.91 -36.67
C MET A 1 27.68 14.08 -36.06
N LYS A 2 26.59 14.11 -36.85
CA LYS A 2 25.23 14.18 -36.27
C LYS A 2 24.92 12.84 -35.58
N LEU A 3 24.13 12.83 -34.49
CA LEU A 3 23.80 11.60 -33.76
C LEU A 3 23.18 10.53 -34.68
N ALA A 4 22.32 10.95 -35.62
CA ALA A 4 21.73 10.05 -36.61
C ALA A 4 22.77 9.41 -37.56
N GLU A 5 23.82 10.16 -37.94
CA GLU A 5 24.93 9.64 -38.75
C GLU A 5 25.79 8.66 -37.92
N ALA A 6 26.03 8.97 -36.65
CA ALA A 6 26.79 8.10 -35.74
C ALA A 6 26.05 6.79 -35.45
N LEU A 7 24.73 6.83 -35.26
CA LEU A 7 23.91 5.62 -35.08
C LEU A 7 23.84 4.78 -36.35
N LYS A 8 23.81 5.41 -37.53
CA LYS A 8 23.89 4.71 -38.81
C LYS A 8 25.25 4.02 -38.98
N GLN A 9 26.35 4.72 -38.73
CA GLN A 9 27.69 4.14 -38.77
C GLN A 9 27.87 2.99 -37.77
N ARG A 10 27.30 3.11 -36.56
CA ARG A 10 27.28 2.02 -35.56
C ARG A 10 26.59 0.77 -36.11
N LYS A 11 25.43 0.93 -36.76
CA LYS A 11 24.68 -0.17 -37.38
C LYS A 11 25.47 -0.79 -38.54
N ASP A 12 26.07 0.03 -39.39
CA ASP A 12 26.87 -0.42 -40.53
C ASP A 12 28.10 -1.23 -40.08
N LEU A 13 28.83 -0.73 -39.08
CA LEU A 13 29.97 -1.47 -38.51
C LEU A 13 29.56 -2.80 -37.88
N ALA A 14 28.44 -2.83 -37.16
CA ALA A 14 27.92 -4.07 -36.56
C ALA A 14 27.57 -5.11 -37.63
N ASN A 15 26.97 -4.68 -38.75
CA ASN A 15 26.67 -5.55 -39.88
C ASN A 15 27.95 -6.07 -40.56
N GLU A 16 28.97 -5.22 -40.70
CA GLU A 16 30.26 -5.63 -41.26
C GLU A 16 30.99 -6.65 -40.39
N ILE A 17 30.98 -6.45 -39.07
CA ILE A 17 31.52 -7.41 -38.10
C ILE A 17 30.83 -8.77 -38.27
N GLY A 18 29.50 -8.79 -38.37
CA GLY A 18 28.74 -10.03 -38.62
C GLY A 18 29.13 -10.75 -39.92
N ARG A 19 29.42 -10.00 -41.00
CA ARG A 19 29.91 -10.57 -42.26
C ARG A 19 31.31 -11.15 -42.13
N VAL A 20 32.21 -10.50 -41.40
CA VAL A 20 33.58 -11.00 -41.16
C VAL A 20 33.53 -12.31 -40.37
N VAL A 21 32.72 -12.36 -39.30
CA VAL A 21 32.50 -13.59 -38.51
C VAL A 21 31.96 -14.72 -39.38
N LYS A 22 30.94 -14.46 -40.21
CA LYS A 22 30.37 -15.48 -41.11
C LYS A 22 31.40 -16.02 -42.11
N LYS A 23 32.22 -15.16 -42.72
CA LYS A 23 33.29 -15.57 -43.65
C LYS A 23 34.38 -16.38 -42.97
N MET A 24 34.72 -16.02 -41.73
CA MET A 24 35.70 -16.73 -40.93
C MET A 24 35.20 -18.13 -40.57
N LEU A 25 33.98 -18.27 -40.05
CA LEU A 25 33.39 -19.56 -39.70
C LEU A 25 33.23 -20.48 -40.93
N GLN A 26 32.88 -19.93 -42.10
CA GLN A 26 32.80 -20.70 -43.36
C GLN A 26 34.14 -21.27 -43.83
N SER A 27 35.27 -20.75 -43.33
CA SER A 27 36.61 -21.20 -43.71
C SER A 27 37.19 -22.21 -42.73
N LEU A 28 36.47 -22.57 -41.66
CA LEU A 28 36.93 -23.49 -40.62
C LEU A 28 36.76 -24.98 -40.99
N ILE A 29 35.77 -25.33 -41.81
CA ILE A 29 35.46 -26.73 -42.17
C ILE A 29 35.66 -26.94 -43.67
N LEU A 30 36.66 -27.75 -44.05
CA LEU A 30 36.96 -28.04 -45.45
C LEU A 30 37.21 -29.53 -45.68
N GLN A 31 36.72 -30.01 -46.80
CA GLN A 31 37.02 -31.35 -47.30
C GLN A 31 38.51 -31.48 -47.64
N GLU A 32 39.11 -32.60 -47.21
CA GLU A 32 40.55 -32.93 -47.34
C GLU A 32 41.08 -32.55 -48.74
N GLY A 33 42.14 -31.73 -48.78
CA GLY A 33 42.79 -31.28 -50.03
C GLY A 33 42.29 -29.94 -50.62
N LYS A 34 41.26 -29.29 -50.06
CA LYS A 34 40.83 -27.93 -50.45
C LYS A 34 41.49 -26.86 -49.57
N LYS A 35 41.91 -25.73 -50.17
CA LYS A 35 42.42 -24.57 -49.43
C LYS A 35 41.26 -23.72 -48.89
N PRO A 36 41.40 -23.11 -47.69
CA PRO A 36 40.39 -22.21 -47.15
C PRO A 36 40.14 -21.03 -48.06
N LEU A 37 38.86 -20.65 -48.17
CA LEU A 37 38.40 -19.48 -48.93
C LEU A 37 38.98 -18.18 -48.34
N TYR A 38 39.21 -18.14 -47.03
CA TYR A 38 39.80 -16.99 -46.33
C TYR A 38 40.78 -17.46 -45.25
N ASN A 39 41.85 -16.70 -45.04
CA ASN A 39 42.75 -16.90 -43.91
C ASN A 39 42.04 -16.51 -42.60
N VAL A 40 41.88 -17.47 -41.69
CA VAL A 40 41.15 -17.30 -40.43
C VAL A 40 41.84 -16.29 -39.51
N ASP A 41 43.17 -16.29 -39.44
CA ASP A 41 43.92 -15.35 -38.59
C ASP A 41 43.81 -13.91 -39.10
N GLU A 42 43.83 -13.71 -40.42
CA GLU A 42 43.60 -12.39 -41.03
C GLU A 42 42.18 -11.89 -40.79
N LYS A 43 41.18 -12.78 -40.89
CA LYS A 43 39.78 -12.42 -40.60
C LYS A 43 39.53 -12.17 -39.11
N TYR A 44 40.23 -12.87 -38.23
CA TYR A 44 40.21 -12.60 -36.80
C TYR A 44 40.81 -11.22 -36.49
N ALA A 45 41.94 -10.87 -37.12
CA ALA A 45 42.53 -9.53 -37.00
C ALA A 45 41.58 -8.44 -37.53
N GLU A 46 40.92 -8.67 -38.67
CA GLU A 46 39.89 -7.78 -39.21
C GLU A 46 38.72 -7.59 -38.24
N TYR A 47 38.24 -8.68 -37.62
CA TYR A 47 37.20 -8.63 -36.59
C TYR A 47 37.61 -7.79 -35.38
N VAL A 48 38.85 -7.97 -34.89
CA VAL A 48 39.36 -7.23 -33.73
C VAL A 48 39.42 -5.73 -34.02
N ALA A 49 39.93 -5.35 -35.19
CA ALA A 49 40.05 -3.96 -35.63
C ALA A 49 38.67 -3.28 -35.80
N LYS A 50 37.70 -3.96 -36.45
CA LYS A 50 36.34 -3.41 -36.59
C LYS A 50 35.61 -3.33 -35.26
N SER A 51 35.79 -4.30 -34.37
CA SER A 51 35.22 -4.26 -33.02
C SER A 51 35.78 -3.12 -32.17
N GLU A 52 37.05 -2.73 -32.38
CA GLU A 52 37.66 -1.56 -31.75
C GLU A 52 37.04 -0.25 -32.23
N GLN A 53 36.85 -0.13 -33.54
CA GLN A 53 36.20 1.03 -34.15
C GLN A 53 34.75 1.18 -33.66
N LEU A 54 34.00 0.07 -33.55
CA LEU A 54 32.63 0.09 -33.03
C LEU A 54 32.60 0.54 -31.57
N ALA A 55 33.52 0.03 -30.74
CA ALA A 55 33.61 0.39 -29.33
C ALA A 55 33.94 1.88 -29.14
N SER A 56 34.91 2.40 -29.91
CA SER A 56 35.27 3.82 -29.89
C SER A 56 34.10 4.73 -30.30
N LEU A 57 33.35 4.33 -31.33
CA LEU A 57 32.16 5.05 -31.76
C LEU A 57 31.05 5.03 -30.70
N VAL A 58 30.80 3.89 -30.06
CA VAL A 58 29.81 3.78 -28.98
C VAL A 58 30.21 4.62 -27.76
N SER A 59 31.50 4.59 -27.38
CA SER A 59 32.01 5.42 -26.28
C SER A 59 31.82 6.91 -26.58
N SER A 60 32.15 7.34 -27.80
CA SER A 60 31.98 8.73 -28.25
C SER A 60 30.51 9.17 -28.26
N ILE A 61 29.59 8.29 -28.67
CA ILE A 61 28.14 8.54 -28.62
C ILE A 61 27.69 8.72 -27.16
N ASN A 62 28.13 7.84 -26.25
CA ASN A 62 27.74 7.89 -24.84
C ASN A 62 28.30 9.12 -24.11
N TYR A 63 29.56 9.48 -24.38
CA TYR A 63 30.17 10.71 -23.85
C TYR A 63 29.39 11.96 -24.27
N THR A 64 29.00 12.03 -25.55
CA THR A 64 28.21 13.15 -26.08
C THR A 64 26.83 13.25 -25.43
N ASN A 65 26.18 12.11 -25.15
CA ASN A 65 24.87 12.05 -24.48
C ASN A 65 24.93 12.45 -23.00
N ASN A 66 26.06 12.22 -22.32
CA ASN A 66 26.25 12.60 -20.92
C ASN A 66 26.57 14.10 -20.75
N VAL A 67 27.32 14.70 -21.68
CA VAL A 67 27.71 16.13 -21.60
C VAL A 67 26.58 17.07 -22.03
N THR A 68 25.66 16.65 -22.90
CA THR A 68 24.60 17.53 -23.45
C THR A 68 23.48 17.90 -22.48
N LYS A 69 23.55 17.52 -21.19
CA LYS A 69 22.41 17.64 -20.26
C LYS A 69 22.74 18.06 -18.82
N ILE A 70 23.89 18.66 -18.54
CA ILE A 70 24.26 18.97 -17.15
C ILE A 70 24.82 20.40 -17.03
N GLU A 71 24.28 21.18 -16.09
CA GLU A 71 24.78 22.51 -15.75
C GLU A 71 26.23 22.44 -15.21
N PRO A 72 27.05 23.49 -15.44
CA PRO A 72 28.44 23.50 -14.99
C PRO A 72 28.52 23.53 -13.45
N GLY A 73 28.83 22.39 -12.82
CA GLY A 73 28.97 22.28 -11.36
C GLY A 73 28.86 20.85 -10.81
N THR A 74 28.25 19.93 -11.57
CA THR A 74 27.96 18.55 -11.15
C THR A 74 29.01 17.53 -11.64
N LEU A 75 30.29 17.87 -11.63
CA LEU A 75 31.33 17.04 -12.28
C LEU A 75 31.61 15.69 -11.59
N SER A 76 31.41 15.54 -10.27
CA SER A 76 31.92 14.37 -9.54
C SER A 76 31.17 13.05 -9.79
N ILE A 77 29.86 13.08 -10.01
CA ILE A 77 29.03 11.87 -10.19
C ILE A 77 29.07 11.37 -11.64
N VAL A 78 29.18 12.30 -12.58
CA VAL A 78 29.20 12.02 -14.03
C VAL A 78 30.48 11.29 -14.42
N GLU A 79 31.61 11.65 -13.82
CA GLU A 79 32.87 10.95 -14.01
C GLU A 79 32.80 9.50 -13.52
N GLY A 80 32.13 9.23 -12.38
CA GLY A 80 31.96 7.88 -11.84
C GLY A 80 31.05 6.99 -12.71
N GLN A 81 29.89 7.48 -13.12
CA GLN A 81 28.95 6.73 -13.98
C GLN A 81 29.44 6.55 -15.42
N THR A 82 30.17 7.52 -15.96
CA THR A 82 30.83 7.38 -17.27
C THR A 82 31.91 6.30 -17.20
N THR A 83 32.70 6.26 -16.12
CA THR A 83 33.72 5.21 -15.88
C THR A 83 33.12 3.80 -15.79
N ILE A 84 32.00 3.63 -15.07
CA ILE A 84 31.31 2.32 -14.95
C ILE A 84 30.77 1.85 -16.30
N ASN A 85 30.11 2.73 -17.05
CA ASN A 85 29.56 2.40 -18.36
C ASN A 85 30.66 2.03 -19.37
N GLU A 86 31.78 2.73 -19.37
CA GLU A 86 32.95 2.39 -20.19
C GLU A 86 33.54 1.02 -19.82
N MET A 87 33.62 0.71 -18.53
CA MET A 87 34.06 -0.61 -18.04
C MET A 87 33.10 -1.73 -18.43
N LEU A 88 31.79 -1.53 -18.35
CA LEU A 88 30.77 -2.49 -18.77
C LEU A 88 30.82 -2.75 -20.28
N ILE A 89 31.00 -1.70 -21.09
CA ILE A 89 31.19 -1.82 -22.54
C ILE A 89 32.47 -2.62 -22.86
N ARG A 90 33.56 -2.35 -22.13
CA ARG A 90 34.82 -3.09 -22.27
C ARG A 90 34.65 -4.56 -21.91
N ARG A 91 33.91 -4.87 -20.83
CA ARG A 91 33.58 -6.24 -20.44
C ARG A 91 32.78 -6.96 -21.54
N LEU A 92 31.68 -6.37 -22.01
CA LEU A 92 30.86 -6.91 -23.11
C LEU A 92 31.68 -7.18 -24.38
N ARG A 93 32.65 -6.31 -24.70
CA ARG A 93 33.57 -6.51 -25.84
C ARG A 93 34.44 -7.75 -25.65
N LEU A 94 35.02 -7.93 -24.46
CA LEU A 94 35.85 -9.09 -24.16
C LEU A 94 35.03 -10.38 -24.18
N GLU A 95 33.79 -10.36 -23.67
CA GLU A 95 32.86 -11.50 -23.74
C GLU A 95 32.54 -11.88 -25.18
N LYS A 96 32.29 -10.91 -26.07
CA LYS A 96 32.06 -11.19 -27.50
C LYS A 96 33.29 -11.72 -28.22
N LYS A 97 34.51 -11.27 -27.85
CA LYS A 97 35.76 -11.87 -28.36
C LYS A 97 35.91 -13.31 -27.88
N LEU A 98 35.63 -13.57 -26.61
CA LEU A 98 35.71 -14.90 -26.01
C LEU A 98 34.71 -15.88 -26.67
N ASP A 99 33.47 -15.47 -26.87
CA ASP A 99 32.44 -16.27 -27.57
C ASP A 99 32.90 -16.63 -29.00
N LEU A 100 33.50 -15.69 -29.72
CA LEU A 100 34.03 -15.96 -31.06
C LEU A 100 35.20 -16.95 -31.04
N VAL A 101 36.16 -16.76 -30.12
CA VAL A 101 37.31 -17.67 -29.98
C VAL A 101 36.85 -19.08 -29.60
N LYS A 102 35.89 -19.22 -28.69
CA LYS A 102 35.30 -20.52 -28.34
C LYS A 102 34.64 -21.20 -29.53
N ARG A 103 33.88 -20.46 -30.34
CA ARG A 103 33.30 -21.01 -31.58
C ARG A 103 34.37 -21.44 -32.59
N ILE A 104 35.53 -20.78 -32.66
CA ILE A 104 36.64 -21.22 -33.52
C ILE A 104 37.20 -22.54 -33.01
N VAL A 105 37.40 -22.68 -31.70
CA VAL A 105 37.86 -23.92 -31.05
C VAL A 105 36.86 -25.05 -31.30
N GLU A 106 35.58 -24.86 -30.97
CA GLU A 106 34.51 -25.86 -31.13
C GLU A 106 34.33 -26.35 -32.57
N ASN A 107 34.50 -25.47 -33.57
CA ASN A 107 34.37 -25.84 -34.98
C ASN A 107 35.71 -26.26 -35.63
N GLY A 108 36.82 -26.12 -34.90
CA GLY A 108 38.17 -26.46 -35.32
C GLY A 108 38.67 -27.79 -34.75
N GLU A 109 37.85 -28.55 -34.04
CA GLU A 109 38.17 -29.91 -33.60
C GLU A 109 37.91 -30.92 -34.73
N GLU A 110 38.83 -31.88 -34.90
CA GLU A 110 38.79 -32.89 -35.96
C GLU A 110 37.60 -33.85 -35.76
N GLN A 111 36.69 -33.96 -36.74
CA GLN A 111 35.55 -34.87 -36.68
C GLN A 111 35.82 -36.15 -37.47
N ASP A 112 36.14 -37.24 -36.78
CA ASP A 112 36.25 -38.58 -37.37
C ASP A 112 34.85 -39.20 -37.56
N LEU A 113 34.29 -39.07 -38.76
CA LEU A 113 33.06 -39.77 -39.15
C LEU A 113 33.43 -41.09 -39.87
N ALA A 114 33.35 -42.21 -39.15
CA ALA A 114 33.64 -43.53 -39.70
C ALA A 114 32.42 -44.16 -40.39
N SER A 115 32.33 -44.07 -41.73
CA SER A 115 31.75 -45.13 -42.58
C SER A 115 32.14 -44.95 -44.06
N LYS A 116 32.04 -46.03 -44.84
CA LYS A 116 32.74 -46.30 -46.10
C LYS A 116 32.28 -45.45 -47.30
N GLU A 117 32.80 -44.22 -47.43
CA GLU A 117 33.10 -43.50 -48.67
C GLU A 117 33.73 -42.14 -48.27
N GLN A 118 35.05 -42.00 -48.45
CA GLN A 118 35.88 -41.02 -47.73
C GLN A 118 35.64 -39.55 -48.12
N VAL A 119 35.28 -38.73 -47.12
CA VAL A 119 35.64 -37.31 -47.05
C VAL A 119 36.11 -37.02 -45.62
N ARG A 120 37.42 -36.86 -45.37
CA ARG A 120 37.89 -36.33 -44.09
C ARG A 120 37.81 -34.81 -44.09
N PHE A 121 37.53 -34.24 -42.93
CA PHE A 121 37.60 -32.80 -42.70
C PHE A 121 38.73 -32.57 -41.71
N THR A 122 39.81 -31.92 -42.15
CA THR A 122 40.95 -31.58 -41.29
C THR A 122 40.84 -30.12 -40.86
N SER A 123 41.09 -29.85 -39.58
CA SER A 123 41.11 -28.48 -39.07
C SER A 123 42.33 -27.74 -39.58
N PHE A 124 42.11 -26.55 -40.14
CA PHE A 124 43.16 -25.68 -40.68
C PHE A 124 43.70 -24.67 -39.66
N VAL A 125 43.25 -24.74 -38.41
CA VAL A 125 43.57 -23.76 -37.36
C VAL A 125 44.27 -24.46 -36.20
N ASP A 126 45.34 -23.84 -35.68
CA ASP A 126 46.01 -24.32 -34.47
C ASP A 126 45.16 -24.03 -33.24
N VAL A 127 44.33 -25.01 -32.86
CA VAL A 127 43.40 -24.94 -31.73
C VAL A 127 44.09 -24.51 -30.43
N SER A 128 45.33 -24.97 -30.20
CA SER A 128 46.10 -24.66 -28.99
C SER A 128 46.38 -23.16 -28.82
N THR A 129 46.58 -22.44 -29.93
CA THR A 129 46.79 -20.99 -29.91
C THR A 129 45.52 -20.20 -29.59
N TYR A 130 44.36 -20.72 -29.98
CA TYR A 130 43.07 -20.10 -29.71
C TYR A 130 42.57 -20.39 -28.30
N ASP A 131 42.90 -21.56 -27.73
CA ASP A 131 42.68 -21.85 -26.30
C ASP A 131 43.47 -20.89 -25.40
N ALA A 132 44.75 -20.64 -25.70
CA ALA A 132 45.54 -19.66 -24.95
C ALA A 132 44.96 -18.24 -25.04
N LYS A 133 44.41 -17.85 -26.20
CA LYS A 133 43.69 -16.57 -26.36
C LYS A 133 42.40 -16.52 -25.55
N ALA A 134 41.68 -17.63 -25.42
CA ALA A 134 40.46 -17.72 -24.61
C ALA A 134 40.76 -17.56 -23.11
N GLU A 135 41.82 -18.19 -22.61
CA GLU A 135 42.27 -18.06 -21.22
C GLU A 135 42.67 -16.62 -20.87
N GLU A 136 43.42 -15.95 -21.75
CA GLU A 136 43.83 -14.56 -21.56
C GLU A 136 42.63 -13.59 -21.55
N LEU A 137 41.66 -13.80 -22.45
CA LEU A 137 40.42 -13.00 -22.46
C LEU A 137 39.59 -13.21 -21.19
N LEU A 138 39.50 -14.44 -20.67
CA LEU A 138 38.83 -14.75 -19.41
C LEU A 138 39.47 -14.02 -18.23
N LYS A 139 40.81 -13.99 -18.18
CA LYS A 139 41.55 -13.26 -17.14
C LYS A 139 41.26 -11.77 -17.17
N GLN A 140 41.23 -11.16 -18.35
CA GLN A 140 40.92 -9.73 -18.52
C GLN A 140 39.47 -9.40 -18.11
N ILE A 141 38.51 -10.28 -18.39
CA ILE A 141 37.12 -10.14 -17.93
C ILE A 141 37.08 -10.16 -16.40
N GLN A 142 37.76 -11.13 -15.77
CA GLN A 142 37.76 -11.28 -14.32
C GLN A 142 38.43 -10.09 -13.61
N GLU A 143 39.49 -9.52 -14.17
CA GLU A 143 40.11 -8.29 -13.64
C GLU A 143 39.18 -7.07 -13.75
N LEU A 144 38.40 -6.97 -14.82
CA LEU A 144 37.39 -5.91 -15.01
C LEU A 144 36.21 -6.08 -14.05
N ASP A 145 35.73 -7.30 -13.86
CA ASP A 145 34.64 -7.60 -12.92
C ASP A 145 35.02 -7.24 -11.49
N ASN A 146 36.23 -7.57 -11.05
CA ASN A 146 36.72 -7.19 -9.72
C ASN A 146 36.75 -5.66 -9.54
N LYS A 147 37.11 -4.90 -10.58
CA LYS A 147 37.13 -3.42 -10.55
C LYS A 147 35.71 -2.83 -10.56
N LEU A 148 34.80 -3.38 -11.36
CA LEU A 148 33.39 -3.00 -11.35
C LEU A 148 32.78 -3.26 -9.97
N GLN A 149 33.09 -4.42 -9.38
CA GLN A 149 32.60 -4.81 -8.07
C GLN A 149 33.13 -3.87 -6.97
N SER A 150 34.41 -3.48 -7.03
CA SER A 150 34.97 -2.53 -6.07
C SER A 150 34.31 -1.16 -6.12
N ILE A 151 34.02 -0.65 -7.31
CA ILE A 151 33.34 0.64 -7.48
C ILE A 151 31.87 0.54 -7.04
N ASN A 152 31.20 -0.58 -7.34
CA ASN A 152 29.82 -0.80 -6.95
C ASN A 152 29.61 -0.91 -5.43
N TRP A 153 30.66 -1.23 -4.66
CA TRP A 153 30.61 -1.26 -3.18
C TRP A 153 30.72 0.12 -2.52
N GLU A 154 31.15 1.17 -3.24
CA GLU A 154 31.29 2.52 -2.67
C GLU A 154 30.01 3.39 -2.80
N VAL A 155 28.96 2.92 -3.51
CA VAL A 155 27.83 3.77 -3.95
C VAL A 155 26.53 3.58 -3.13
N ASP A 156 26.42 2.60 -2.23
CA ASP A 156 25.15 2.32 -1.53
C ASP A 156 25.12 2.83 -0.06
N LEU A 157 24.75 4.10 0.12
CA LEU A 157 24.02 4.57 1.31
C LEU A 157 22.86 5.45 0.80
N ILE A 158 21.67 4.83 0.67
CA ILE A 158 20.44 5.41 0.08
C ILE A 158 19.52 5.99 1.17
N GLU A 159 19.99 6.15 2.41
CA GLU A 159 19.17 6.64 3.54
C GLU A 159 19.79 7.91 4.12
N GLU A 160 18.95 8.93 4.37
CA GLU A 160 19.33 10.15 5.08
C GLU A 160 18.85 10.06 6.53
N LEU A 161 19.72 10.45 7.47
CA LEU A 161 19.45 10.36 8.90
C LEU A 161 19.52 11.74 9.56
N LYS A 162 18.54 12.05 10.40
CA LYS A 162 18.59 13.20 11.32
C LYS A 162 18.44 12.73 12.76
N PHE A 163 19.27 13.28 13.64
CA PHE A 163 19.35 12.88 15.04
C PHE A 163 18.87 13.98 15.99
N GLY A 164 18.40 13.56 17.16
CA GLY A 164 18.10 14.41 18.30
C GLY A 164 17.24 15.62 17.97
N VAL A 165 17.73 16.81 18.34
CA VAL A 165 16.98 18.08 18.22
C VAL A 165 16.69 18.44 16.77
N GLU A 166 17.64 18.22 15.85
CA GLU A 166 17.47 18.55 14.43
C GLU A 166 16.38 17.68 13.78
N GLY A 167 16.36 16.38 14.10
CA GLY A 167 15.30 15.47 13.65
C GLY A 167 13.93 15.89 14.18
N ARG A 168 13.81 16.16 15.48
CA ARG A 168 12.56 16.62 16.10
C ARG A 168 12.08 17.96 15.56
N ALA A 169 12.99 18.89 15.28
CA ALA A 169 12.64 20.20 14.72
C ALA A 169 12.07 20.08 13.29
N ALA A 170 12.65 19.20 12.46
CA ALA A 170 12.13 18.93 11.12
C ALA A 170 10.72 18.29 11.18
N LEU A 171 10.53 17.29 12.04
CA LEU A 171 9.21 16.68 12.28
C LEU A 171 8.19 17.73 12.75
N LEU A 172 8.56 18.59 13.69
CA LEU A 172 7.69 19.64 14.24
C LEU A 172 7.24 20.64 13.16
N LYS A 173 8.09 20.97 12.21
CA LYS A 173 7.71 21.85 11.09
C LYS A 173 6.60 21.20 10.24
N GLY A 174 6.71 19.91 9.94
CA GLY A 174 5.65 19.16 9.25
C GLY A 174 4.34 19.09 10.03
N VAL A 175 4.43 18.79 11.34
CA VAL A 175 3.28 18.79 12.26
C VAL A 175 2.57 20.14 12.26
N ASN A 176 3.33 21.24 12.32
CA ASN A 176 2.77 22.60 12.31
C ASN A 176 2.06 22.91 10.99
N THR A 177 2.69 22.61 9.85
CA THR A 177 2.08 22.83 8.52
C THR A 177 0.75 22.10 8.38
N LEU A 178 0.67 20.82 8.78
CA LEU A 178 -0.57 20.05 8.75
C LEU A 178 -1.64 20.66 9.66
N ALA A 179 -1.27 20.92 10.91
CA ALA A 179 -2.19 21.43 11.92
C ALA A 179 -2.68 22.85 11.62
N ASP A 180 -1.86 23.71 11.03
CA ASP A 180 -2.28 25.05 10.62
C ASP A 180 -3.35 24.97 9.54
N ALA A 181 -3.16 24.10 8.53
CA ALA A 181 -4.15 23.88 7.47
C ALA A 181 -5.45 23.26 7.99
N VAL A 182 -5.38 22.27 8.89
CA VAL A 182 -6.57 21.60 9.46
C VAL A 182 -7.30 22.51 10.45
N SER A 183 -6.58 23.23 11.31
CA SER A 183 -7.19 24.00 12.41
C SER A 183 -8.04 25.19 11.98
N VAL A 184 -7.99 25.62 10.71
CA VAL A 184 -8.88 26.67 10.19
C VAL A 184 -10.34 26.23 10.12
N THR A 185 -10.60 24.92 10.07
CA THR A 185 -11.95 24.36 9.98
C THR A 185 -12.62 24.18 11.34
N LEU A 186 -11.87 24.34 12.44
CA LEU A 186 -12.37 24.04 13.79
C LEU A 186 -13.42 25.05 14.27
N GLY A 187 -14.54 24.53 14.79
CA GLY A 187 -15.60 25.32 15.43
C GLY A 187 -16.67 25.84 14.45
N PRO A 188 -17.76 26.44 14.96
CA PRO A 188 -18.92 26.84 14.15
C PRO A 188 -18.58 27.92 13.10
N LYS A 189 -17.60 28.78 13.40
CA LYS A 189 -17.07 29.80 12.47
C LYS A 189 -15.79 29.33 11.75
N GLY A 190 -15.56 28.01 11.70
CA GLY A 190 -14.51 27.40 10.90
C GLY A 190 -14.67 27.70 9.41
N ARG A 191 -13.54 27.97 8.74
CA ARG A 191 -13.47 28.31 7.32
C ARG A 191 -13.26 27.04 6.48
N ASN A 192 -13.66 27.11 5.21
CA ASN A 192 -13.48 26.02 4.26
C ASN A 192 -12.02 25.96 3.79
N VAL A 193 -11.56 24.74 3.49
CA VAL A 193 -10.31 24.50 2.77
C VAL A 193 -10.65 24.07 1.34
N LEU A 194 -9.93 24.66 0.38
CA LEU A 194 -10.02 24.33 -1.03
C LEU A 194 -8.90 23.36 -1.40
N ILE A 195 -9.25 22.20 -1.95
CA ILE A 195 -8.33 21.12 -2.26
C ILE A 195 -8.38 20.86 -3.77
N GLU A 196 -7.23 21.00 -4.44
CA GLU A 196 -7.09 20.63 -5.85
C GLU A 196 -7.36 19.13 -6.04
N GLN A 197 -8.09 18.79 -7.09
CA GLN A 197 -8.29 17.42 -7.53
C GLN A 197 -7.60 17.24 -8.89
N GLN A 198 -6.97 16.09 -9.12
CA GLN A 198 -6.27 15.82 -10.39
C GLN A 198 -7.21 15.87 -11.61
N PHE A 199 -8.50 15.62 -11.39
CA PHE A 199 -9.55 15.67 -12.40
C PHE A 199 -10.81 16.26 -11.79
N GLY A 200 -11.53 17.09 -12.56
CA GLY A 200 -12.80 17.70 -12.13
C GLY A 200 -12.63 19.01 -11.36
N ALA A 201 -13.70 19.42 -10.67
CA ALA A 201 -13.72 20.64 -9.86
C ALA A 201 -12.97 20.45 -8.52
N PRO A 202 -12.37 21.51 -7.96
CA PRO A 202 -11.71 21.44 -6.65
C PRO A 202 -12.71 21.09 -5.54
N LYS A 203 -12.27 20.29 -4.55
CA LYS A 203 -13.11 19.93 -3.39
C LYS A 203 -13.05 21.06 -2.38
N ILE A 204 -14.23 21.54 -1.95
CA ILE A 204 -14.37 22.48 -0.83
C ILE A 204 -14.85 21.68 0.37
N THR A 205 -14.17 21.77 1.51
CA THR A 205 -14.56 21.00 2.70
C THR A 205 -14.21 21.70 4.00
N LYS A 206 -14.93 21.35 5.07
CA LYS A 206 -14.59 21.65 6.47
C LYS A 206 -14.12 20.42 7.25
N ASP A 207 -14.14 19.24 6.64
CA ASP A 207 -13.72 18.02 7.30
C ASP A 207 -12.19 18.01 7.49
N GLY A 208 -11.76 17.97 8.75
CA GLY A 208 -10.35 17.94 9.12
C GLY A 208 -9.60 16.72 8.60
N VAL A 209 -10.24 15.54 8.49
CA VAL A 209 -9.59 14.33 7.99
C VAL A 209 -9.33 14.43 6.51
N THR A 210 -10.32 14.89 5.73
CA THR A 210 -10.15 15.12 4.29
C THR A 210 -9.01 16.11 4.03
N VAL A 211 -8.93 17.21 4.79
CA VAL A 211 -7.83 18.17 4.68
C VAL A 211 -6.51 17.52 5.05
N ALA A 212 -6.44 16.83 6.20
CA ALA A 212 -5.22 16.19 6.67
C ALA A 212 -4.67 15.20 5.63
N ARG A 213 -5.52 14.30 5.10
CA ARG A 213 -5.14 13.28 4.10
C ARG A 213 -4.65 13.87 2.78
N SER A 214 -5.04 15.10 2.45
CA SER A 214 -4.69 15.75 1.19
C SER A 214 -3.32 16.45 1.23
N ILE A 215 -2.70 16.54 2.41
CA ILE A 215 -1.41 17.20 2.58
C ILE A 215 -0.29 16.18 2.40
N THR A 216 0.69 16.50 1.57
CA THR A 216 1.94 15.75 1.41
C THR A 216 3.04 16.78 1.22
N LEU A 217 4.14 16.64 1.96
CA LEU A 217 5.23 17.62 1.95
C LEU A 217 6.40 17.11 1.11
N GLU A 218 7.12 18.03 0.45
CA GLU A 218 8.27 17.66 -0.40
C GLU A 218 9.45 17.17 0.43
N ASP A 219 9.76 17.85 1.56
CA ASP A 219 10.77 17.40 2.51
C ASP A 219 10.28 16.15 3.25
N LYS A 220 11.06 15.07 3.16
CA LYS A 220 10.68 13.76 3.71
C LYS A 220 10.61 13.73 5.23
N PHE A 221 11.42 14.53 5.93
CA PHE A 221 11.36 14.60 7.38
C PHE A 221 10.13 15.40 7.83
N GLU A 222 9.83 16.52 7.18
CA GLU A 222 8.59 17.26 7.43
C GLU A 222 7.37 16.40 7.10
N ASP A 223 7.37 15.70 5.96
CA ASP A 223 6.28 14.81 5.54
C ASP A 223 6.05 13.67 6.54
N LEU A 224 7.11 13.11 7.13
CA LEU A 224 7.01 12.09 8.18
C LEU A 224 6.30 12.65 9.42
N GLY A 225 6.61 13.88 9.83
CA GLY A 225 5.92 14.57 10.93
C GLY A 225 4.44 14.81 10.62
N ALA A 226 4.13 15.26 9.40
CA ALA A 226 2.76 15.45 8.95
C ALA A 226 1.95 14.14 8.93
N LYS A 227 2.51 13.05 8.39
CA LYS A 227 1.86 11.73 8.32
C LYS A 227 1.48 11.17 9.69
N LEU A 228 2.31 11.40 10.70
CA LEU A 228 2.00 10.93 12.06
C LEU A 228 0.80 11.70 12.65
N LEU A 229 0.68 13.00 12.35
CA LEU A 229 -0.50 13.76 12.79
C LEU A 229 -1.75 13.45 11.93
N GLN A 230 -1.58 13.04 10.67
CA GLN A 230 -2.67 12.46 9.86
C GLN A 230 -3.18 11.16 10.48
N GLU A 231 -2.30 10.32 11.03
CA GLU A 231 -2.68 9.08 11.71
C GLU A 231 -3.53 9.35 12.95
N VAL A 232 -3.20 10.39 13.75
CA VAL A 232 -4.03 10.84 14.88
C VAL A 232 -5.45 11.19 14.42
N ALA A 233 -5.56 11.98 13.35
CA ALA A 233 -6.85 12.38 12.80
C ALA A 233 -7.63 11.17 12.27
N ALA A 234 -6.96 10.27 11.55
CA ALA A 234 -7.59 9.07 10.98
C ALA A 234 -8.11 8.13 12.08
N LYS A 235 -7.32 7.86 13.12
CA LYS A 235 -7.70 6.96 14.21
C LYS A 235 -8.81 7.52 15.10
N THR A 236 -8.80 8.83 15.33
CA THR A 236 -9.91 9.51 16.01
C THR A 236 -11.20 9.37 15.20
N ASN A 237 -11.11 9.52 13.87
CA ASN A 237 -12.25 9.34 12.97
C ASN A 237 -12.77 7.89 12.97
N GLU A 238 -11.89 6.90 12.94
CA GLU A 238 -12.29 5.49 12.97
C GLU A 238 -13.00 5.13 14.28
N SER A 239 -12.54 5.65 15.41
CA SER A 239 -13.06 5.28 16.73
C SER A 239 -14.31 6.06 17.16
N ALA A 240 -14.43 7.32 16.74
CA ALA A 240 -15.49 8.23 17.20
C ALA A 240 -16.24 8.94 16.07
N GLY A 241 -15.69 8.98 14.85
CA GLY A 241 -16.28 9.61 13.66
C GLY A 241 -16.45 11.12 13.71
N ASP A 242 -15.85 11.78 14.70
CA ASP A 242 -15.81 13.24 14.87
C ASP A 242 -14.59 13.61 15.75
N GLY A 243 -14.29 14.90 15.91
CA GLY A 243 -13.24 15.43 16.79
C GLY A 243 -11.84 15.39 16.20
N THR A 244 -11.73 15.07 14.91
CA THR A 244 -10.47 14.85 14.20
C THR A 244 -9.62 16.11 14.18
N THR A 245 -10.24 17.26 13.87
CA THR A 245 -9.61 18.58 13.93
C THR A 245 -9.14 18.95 15.35
N SER A 246 -9.94 18.62 16.37
CA SER A 246 -9.57 18.84 17.79
C SER A 246 -8.36 17.98 18.19
N ALA A 247 -8.34 16.71 17.77
CA ALA A 247 -7.21 15.80 18.01
C ALA A 247 -5.93 16.29 17.33
N THR A 248 -6.02 16.82 16.10
CA THR A 248 -4.88 17.45 15.40
C THR A 248 -4.34 18.66 16.18
N VAL A 249 -5.21 19.55 16.68
CA VAL A 249 -4.80 20.72 17.47
C VAL A 249 -4.15 20.32 18.80
N LEU A 250 -4.71 19.31 19.48
CA LEU A 250 -4.12 18.73 20.69
C LEU A 250 -2.75 18.13 20.41
N GLY A 251 -2.64 17.28 19.37
CA GLY A 251 -1.40 16.61 18.99
C GLY A 251 -0.28 17.60 18.68
N ARG A 252 -0.58 18.65 17.90
CA ARG A 252 0.35 19.77 17.66
C ARG A 252 0.82 20.39 18.97
N SER A 253 -0.10 20.73 19.87
CA SER A 253 0.25 21.44 21.10
C SER A 253 1.09 20.59 22.05
N ILE A 254 0.72 19.32 22.24
CA ILE A 254 1.45 18.39 23.09
C ILE A 254 2.87 18.18 22.54
N PHE A 255 2.99 17.96 21.23
CA PHE A 255 4.28 17.74 20.60
C PHE A 255 5.17 18.99 20.65
N THR A 256 4.61 20.17 20.37
CA THR A 256 5.35 21.44 20.42
C THR A 256 5.97 21.69 21.80
N GLU A 257 5.19 21.55 22.87
CA GLU A 257 5.69 21.74 24.23
C GLU A 257 6.68 20.64 24.64
N SER A 258 6.45 19.40 24.21
CA SER A 258 7.39 18.30 24.45
C SER A 258 8.74 18.54 23.79
N VAL A 259 8.78 18.99 22.53
CA VAL A 259 10.03 19.32 21.82
C VAL A 259 10.79 20.44 22.54
N LYS A 260 10.10 21.46 23.04
CA LYS A 260 10.72 22.54 23.83
C LYS A 260 11.36 22.01 25.12
N ASN A 261 10.63 21.20 25.89
CA ASN A 261 11.12 20.66 27.16
C ASN A 261 12.30 19.69 26.95
N VAL A 262 12.24 18.86 25.91
CA VAL A 262 13.36 17.96 25.55
C VAL A 262 14.58 18.76 25.08
N ALA A 263 14.39 19.82 24.30
CA ALA A 263 15.48 20.72 23.91
C ALA A 263 16.11 21.45 25.12
N ALA A 264 15.34 21.69 26.18
CA ALA A 264 15.82 22.22 27.46
C ALA A 264 16.56 21.17 28.34
N GLY A 265 16.69 19.92 27.87
CA GLY A 265 17.43 18.85 28.54
C GLY A 265 16.59 17.95 29.45
N CYS A 266 15.26 18.06 29.42
CA CYS A 266 14.37 17.18 30.18
C CYS A 266 14.36 15.77 29.60
N ASN A 267 14.15 14.76 30.45
CA ASN A 267 14.06 13.36 30.02
C ASN A 267 12.72 13.11 29.27
N PRO A 268 12.75 12.71 27.99
CA PRO A 268 11.53 12.46 27.20
C PRO A 268 10.61 11.38 27.80
N MET A 269 11.19 10.37 28.46
CA MET A 269 10.42 9.26 29.03
C MET A 269 9.66 9.71 30.29
N ASP A 270 10.26 10.57 31.12
CA ASP A 270 9.57 11.11 32.29
C ASP A 270 8.52 12.15 31.91
N LEU A 271 8.79 12.98 30.90
CA LEU A 271 7.76 13.85 30.30
C LEU A 271 6.55 13.03 29.85
N ARG A 272 6.78 11.92 29.13
CA ARG A 272 5.72 11.01 28.69
C ARG A 272 4.93 10.42 29.86
N ARG A 273 5.59 9.96 30.94
CA ARG A 273 4.92 9.44 32.14
C ARG A 273 4.03 10.50 32.81
N GLY A 274 4.54 11.73 32.94
CA GLY A 274 3.79 12.86 33.47
C GLY A 274 2.55 13.20 32.62
N SER A 275 2.74 13.26 31.30
CA SER A 275 1.64 13.50 30.35
C SER A 275 0.56 12.41 30.42
N GLN A 276 0.97 11.14 30.49
CA GLN A 276 0.04 10.02 30.59
C GLN A 276 -0.81 10.07 31.87
N ALA A 277 -0.17 10.33 33.02
CA ALA A 277 -0.87 10.48 34.29
C ALA A 277 -1.86 11.66 34.29
N ALA A 278 -1.51 12.76 33.61
CA ALA A 278 -2.42 13.90 33.43
C ALA A 278 -3.61 13.56 32.54
N VAL A 279 -3.41 12.85 31.43
CA VAL A 279 -4.48 12.42 30.53
C VAL A 279 -5.45 11.47 31.24
N GLU A 280 -4.94 10.48 31.98
CA GLU A 280 -5.77 9.57 32.77
C GLU A 280 -6.65 10.32 33.77
N ALA A 281 -6.07 11.25 34.53
CA ALA A 281 -6.82 12.05 35.49
C ALA A 281 -7.88 12.94 34.82
N VAL A 282 -7.59 13.52 33.64
CA VAL A 282 -8.57 14.30 32.86
C VAL A 282 -9.73 13.41 32.41
N ILE A 283 -9.45 12.22 31.89
CA ILE A 283 -10.48 11.29 31.44
C ILE A 283 -11.38 10.86 32.61
N GLU A 284 -10.79 10.50 33.76
CA GLU A 284 -11.57 10.16 34.96
C GLU A 284 -12.45 11.32 35.43
N PHE A 285 -11.95 12.55 35.38
CA PHE A 285 -12.71 13.73 35.73
C PHE A 285 -13.88 13.95 34.77
N LEU A 286 -13.64 13.84 33.46
CA LEU A 286 -14.67 13.99 32.44
C LEU A 286 -15.73 12.88 32.55
N GLN A 287 -15.31 11.64 32.78
CA GLN A 287 -16.23 10.50 32.94
C GLN A 287 -17.19 10.68 34.12
N LYS A 288 -16.74 11.32 35.21
CA LYS A 288 -17.58 11.61 36.40
C LYS A 288 -18.57 12.75 36.18
N ASN A 289 -18.28 13.67 35.25
CA ASN A 289 -19.10 14.86 35.00
C ASN A 289 -19.92 14.78 33.70
N LYS A 290 -19.88 13.64 32.99
CA LYS A 290 -20.68 13.43 31.79
C LYS A 290 -22.16 13.33 32.12
N LYS A 291 -23.02 13.74 31.20
CA LYS A 291 -24.46 13.54 31.25
C LYS A 291 -24.85 12.41 30.29
N GLU A 292 -25.65 11.46 30.73
CA GLU A 292 -26.17 10.39 29.88
C GLU A 292 -27.34 10.91 29.02
N ILE A 293 -27.40 10.46 27.77
CA ILE A 293 -28.51 10.77 26.86
C ILE A 293 -29.55 9.67 26.94
N THR A 294 -30.80 10.06 27.20
CA THR A 294 -31.89 9.09 27.35
C THR A 294 -33.11 9.40 26.48
N THR A 295 -33.22 10.62 25.96
CA THR A 295 -34.41 11.08 25.23
C THR A 295 -34.14 11.33 23.74
N SER A 296 -35.16 11.15 22.90
CA SER A 296 -35.07 11.46 21.46
C SER A 296 -34.77 12.95 21.20
N GLU A 297 -35.23 13.86 22.07
CA GLU A 297 -34.96 15.30 21.95
C GLU A 297 -33.47 15.61 22.16
N GLU A 298 -32.83 14.99 23.17
CA GLU A 298 -31.40 15.12 23.40
C GLU A 298 -30.58 14.51 22.23
N ILE A 299 -31.05 13.41 21.64
CA ILE A 299 -30.45 12.80 20.45
C ILE A 299 -30.52 13.76 19.24
N ALA A 300 -31.70 14.35 18.99
CA ALA A 300 -31.89 15.33 17.92
C ALA A 300 -30.98 16.55 18.12
N GLN A 301 -30.78 16.97 19.37
CA GLN A 301 -29.90 18.08 19.72
C GLN A 301 -28.44 17.77 19.40
N VAL A 302 -27.92 16.60 19.78
CA VAL A 302 -26.55 16.17 19.40
C VAL A 302 -26.40 16.16 17.88
N ALA A 303 -27.32 15.49 17.18
CA ALA A 303 -27.28 15.34 15.74
C ALA A 303 -27.32 16.71 15.02
N THR A 304 -28.14 17.65 15.51
CA THR A 304 -28.23 19.01 14.97
C THR A 304 -26.90 19.75 15.06
N ILE A 305 -26.20 19.64 16.18
CA ILE A 305 -24.94 20.37 16.42
C ILE A 305 -23.84 19.81 15.51
N SER A 306 -23.71 18.49 15.47
CA SER A 306 -22.74 17.80 14.61
C SER A 306 -23.03 18.04 13.13
N ALA A 307 -24.30 18.26 12.76
CA ALA A 307 -24.71 18.68 11.42
C ALA A 307 -24.54 20.19 11.14
N ASN A 308 -23.71 20.89 11.92
CA ASN A 308 -23.46 22.34 11.83
C ASN A 308 -24.70 23.24 12.07
N GLY A 309 -25.57 22.83 12.99
CA GLY A 309 -26.79 23.57 13.33
C GLY A 309 -28.01 23.24 12.46
N ASP A 310 -27.91 22.22 11.61
CA ASP A 310 -28.99 21.78 10.73
C ASP A 310 -30.02 20.94 11.49
N LYS A 311 -31.13 21.57 11.88
CA LYS A 311 -32.22 20.90 12.61
C LYS A 311 -32.89 19.80 11.80
N HIS A 312 -32.99 19.95 10.48
CA HIS A 312 -33.64 18.96 9.64
C HIS A 312 -32.89 17.63 9.69
N ILE A 313 -31.55 17.69 9.55
CA ILE A 313 -30.67 16.52 9.70
C ILE A 313 -30.82 15.90 11.09
N GLY A 314 -30.83 16.74 12.13
CA GLY A 314 -30.96 16.29 13.51
C GLY A 314 -32.27 15.54 13.80
N ASP A 315 -33.40 16.12 13.39
CA ASP A 315 -34.74 15.54 13.58
C ASP A 315 -34.90 14.22 12.80
N LEU A 316 -34.34 14.15 11.59
CA LEU A 316 -34.41 12.96 10.74
C LEU A 316 -33.56 11.82 11.32
N LEU A 317 -32.37 12.11 11.84
CA LEU A 317 -31.53 11.13 12.53
C LEU A 317 -32.15 10.67 13.86
N ALA A 318 -32.78 11.56 14.62
CA ALA A 318 -33.49 11.17 15.84
C ALA A 318 -34.67 10.23 15.53
N SER A 319 -35.43 10.57 14.49
CA SER A 319 -36.55 9.74 13.99
C SER A 319 -36.07 8.38 13.49
N ALA A 320 -34.90 8.33 12.83
CA ALA A 320 -34.29 7.08 12.41
C ALA A 320 -33.93 6.21 13.62
N MET A 321 -33.21 6.78 14.59
CA MET A 321 -32.78 6.09 15.82
C MET A 321 -33.97 5.60 16.66
N GLU A 322 -35.07 6.35 16.72
CA GLU A 322 -36.28 5.93 17.42
C GLU A 322 -36.96 4.73 16.75
N LYS A 323 -36.96 4.67 15.40
CA LYS A 323 -37.56 3.57 14.65
C LYS A 323 -36.74 2.27 14.70
N VAL A 324 -35.41 2.35 14.63
CA VAL A 324 -34.53 1.16 14.64
C VAL A 324 -34.02 0.79 16.05
N GLY A 325 -34.18 1.68 17.02
CA GLY A 325 -33.64 1.54 18.38
C GLY A 325 -32.17 1.94 18.49
N LYS A 326 -31.66 2.03 19.73
CA LYS A 326 -30.27 2.44 20.03
C LYS A 326 -29.20 1.57 19.36
N GLU A 327 -29.47 0.28 19.26
CA GLU A 327 -28.61 -0.73 18.62
C GLU A 327 -28.91 -0.90 17.12
N GLY A 328 -29.86 -0.11 16.60
CA GLY A 328 -30.30 -0.18 15.22
C GLY A 328 -29.26 0.37 14.24
N VAL A 329 -29.27 -0.18 13.02
CA VAL A 329 -28.35 0.26 11.97
C VAL A 329 -28.99 1.41 11.22
N ILE A 330 -28.24 2.49 11.05
CA ILE A 330 -28.59 3.64 10.22
C ILE A 330 -27.51 3.76 9.15
N THR A 331 -27.93 3.86 7.90
CA THR A 331 -27.07 4.01 6.71
C THR A 331 -27.49 5.25 5.93
N VAL A 332 -26.52 6.01 5.44
CA VAL A 332 -26.76 7.20 4.62
C VAL A 332 -26.44 6.87 3.16
N LYS A 333 -27.36 7.16 2.25
CA LYS A 333 -27.24 6.97 0.80
C LYS A 333 -27.54 8.27 0.05
N GLU A 334 -27.05 8.36 -1.18
CA GLU A 334 -27.37 9.47 -2.08
C GLU A 334 -28.78 9.27 -2.65
N GLY A 335 -29.64 10.26 -2.43
CA GLY A 335 -31.00 10.31 -2.95
C GLY A 335 -31.03 10.77 -4.41
N LYS A 336 -32.10 10.41 -5.12
CA LYS A 336 -32.37 10.88 -6.49
C LYS A 336 -33.35 12.05 -6.53
N THR A 337 -33.91 12.40 -5.38
CA THR A 337 -34.91 13.46 -5.18
C THR A 337 -34.24 14.71 -4.63
N LEU A 338 -34.96 15.84 -4.67
CA LEU A 338 -34.48 17.10 -4.09
C LEU A 338 -34.58 17.10 -2.55
N GLU A 339 -35.47 16.29 -1.99
CA GLU A 339 -35.75 16.22 -0.56
C GLU A 339 -35.09 15.01 0.09
N ASP A 340 -34.81 15.09 1.39
CA ASP A 340 -34.27 13.96 2.15
C ASP A 340 -35.40 13.00 2.52
N GLU A 341 -35.14 11.69 2.40
CA GLU A 341 -36.12 10.65 2.70
C GLU A 341 -35.58 9.67 3.73
N LEU A 342 -36.41 9.28 4.70
CA LEU A 342 -36.12 8.23 5.68
C LEU A 342 -36.94 6.98 5.35
N GLU A 343 -36.25 5.91 4.95
CA GLU A 343 -36.87 4.61 4.69
C GLU A 343 -36.39 3.59 5.73
N VAL A 344 -37.32 2.86 6.37
CA VAL A 344 -36.96 1.73 7.23
C VAL A 344 -37.11 0.46 6.41
N THR A 345 -35.99 -0.22 6.20
CA THR A 345 -35.88 -1.40 5.36
C THR A 345 -35.49 -2.62 6.20
N GLU A 346 -35.75 -3.81 5.68
CA GLU A 346 -35.25 -5.04 6.31
C GLU A 346 -33.75 -5.19 5.97
N GLY A 347 -32.93 -5.53 6.96
CA GLY A 347 -31.48 -5.66 6.76
C GLY A 347 -30.76 -6.09 8.03
N MET A 348 -29.45 -6.33 7.90
CA MET A 348 -28.60 -6.83 8.98
C MET A 348 -27.19 -6.24 8.89
N LYS A 349 -26.60 -5.92 10.04
CA LYS A 349 -25.16 -5.61 10.17
C LYS A 349 -24.45 -6.71 10.97
N PHE A 350 -23.24 -7.07 10.54
CA PHE A 350 -22.34 -7.90 11.33
C PHE A 350 -20.87 -7.45 11.22
N ASP A 351 -20.10 -7.78 12.25
CA ASP A 351 -18.78 -7.19 12.51
C ASP A 351 -17.67 -8.02 11.83
N ARG A 352 -17.78 -8.16 10.51
CA ARG A 352 -16.74 -8.71 9.63
C ARG A 352 -16.64 -7.88 8.37
N GLY A 353 -15.45 -7.36 8.08
CA GLY A 353 -15.15 -6.62 6.87
C GLY A 353 -14.54 -7.45 5.76
N PHE A 354 -14.08 -6.76 4.71
CA PHE A 354 -13.40 -7.39 3.57
C PHE A 354 -12.08 -8.03 4.01
N ILE A 355 -11.79 -9.23 3.48
CA ILE A 355 -10.54 -9.95 3.78
C ILE A 355 -9.32 -9.24 3.16
N SER A 356 -9.53 -8.52 2.06
CA SER A 356 -8.48 -7.83 1.31
C SER A 356 -8.90 -6.42 0.91
N PRO A 357 -8.06 -5.38 1.13
CA PRO A 357 -8.33 -4.01 0.68
C PRO A 357 -8.47 -3.88 -0.83
N TYR A 358 -8.00 -4.86 -1.62
CA TYR A 358 -8.15 -4.86 -3.08
C TYR A 358 -9.61 -4.99 -3.54
N PHE A 359 -10.55 -5.32 -2.65
CA PHE A 359 -11.97 -5.36 -2.97
C PHE A 359 -12.66 -3.98 -2.94
N ILE A 360 -12.02 -2.96 -2.35
CA ILE A 360 -12.56 -1.60 -2.23
C ILE A 360 -13.06 -1.10 -3.59
N THR A 361 -14.34 -0.76 -3.67
CA THR A 361 -14.95 -0.16 -4.87
C THR A 361 -14.88 1.36 -4.82
N ASN A 362 -14.99 1.93 -3.62
CA ASN A 362 -14.94 3.37 -3.38
C ASN A 362 -13.66 3.72 -2.61
N THR A 363 -12.65 4.18 -3.34
CA THR A 363 -11.34 4.54 -2.77
C THR A 363 -11.39 5.76 -1.85
N LYS A 364 -12.43 6.60 -1.93
CA LYS A 364 -12.60 7.77 -1.05
C LYS A 364 -13.02 7.35 0.35
N THR A 365 -14.06 6.51 0.43
CA THR A 365 -14.61 6.04 1.71
C THR A 365 -13.89 4.80 2.24
N GLY A 366 -13.11 4.11 1.40
CA GLY A 366 -12.46 2.85 1.75
C GLY A 366 -13.46 1.70 1.92
N LYS A 367 -14.61 1.78 1.26
CA LYS A 367 -15.72 0.82 1.38
C LYS A 367 -15.92 0.05 0.06
N VAL A 368 -16.49 -1.14 0.17
CA VAL A 368 -17.10 -1.89 -0.94
C VAL A 368 -18.59 -1.58 -0.93
N GLU A 369 -19.12 -1.15 -2.06
CA GLU A 369 -20.52 -0.81 -2.25
C GLU A 369 -21.04 -1.61 -3.45
N PHE A 370 -21.99 -2.51 -3.20
CA PHE A 370 -22.64 -3.33 -4.22
C PHE A 370 -24.14 -3.04 -4.23
N GLU A 371 -24.69 -2.90 -5.44
CA GLU A 371 -26.12 -2.80 -5.70
C GLU A 371 -26.60 -4.12 -6.32
N ASN A 372 -27.72 -4.64 -5.82
CA ASN A 372 -28.30 -5.94 -6.15
C ASN A 372 -27.32 -7.14 -6.17
N PRO A 373 -26.44 -7.34 -5.16
CA PRO A 373 -25.49 -8.44 -5.15
C PRO A 373 -26.12 -9.82 -4.98
N LEU A 374 -25.39 -10.85 -5.42
CA LEU A 374 -25.57 -12.26 -5.09
C LEU A 374 -24.71 -12.61 -3.87
N LEU A 375 -25.14 -13.58 -3.06
CA LEU A 375 -24.45 -14.00 -1.84
C LEU A 375 -24.18 -15.50 -1.86
N LEU A 376 -22.90 -15.87 -1.80
CA LEU A 376 -22.46 -17.24 -1.55
C LEU A 376 -22.23 -17.42 -0.04
N LEU A 377 -23.00 -18.30 0.60
CA LEU A 377 -22.93 -18.56 2.04
C LEU A 377 -22.33 -19.95 2.30
N SER A 378 -21.08 -20.02 2.77
CA SER A 378 -20.40 -21.28 3.07
C SER A 378 -20.13 -21.41 4.56
N GLU A 379 -20.46 -22.56 5.16
CA GLU A 379 -20.02 -22.87 6.52
C GLU A 379 -18.51 -23.10 6.59
N LYS A 380 -17.95 -23.66 5.52
CA LYS A 380 -16.54 -24.04 5.42
C LYS A 380 -15.67 -22.94 4.85
N LYS A 381 -14.38 -23.07 5.16
CA LYS A 381 -13.30 -22.34 4.51
C LYS A 381 -13.23 -22.68 3.01
N ILE A 382 -13.01 -21.65 2.19
CA ILE A 382 -12.86 -21.78 0.74
C ILE A 382 -11.43 -21.42 0.35
N SER A 383 -10.68 -22.41 -0.13
CA SER A 383 -9.28 -22.25 -0.56
C SER A 383 -9.08 -22.57 -2.04
N SER A 384 -9.93 -23.44 -2.61
CA SER A 384 -9.86 -23.87 -4.01
C SER A 384 -10.62 -22.94 -4.93
N ILE A 385 -10.07 -22.64 -6.10
CA ILE A 385 -10.77 -21.89 -7.14
C ILE A 385 -12.04 -22.61 -7.64
N GLN A 386 -12.06 -23.95 -7.58
CA GLN A 386 -13.19 -24.75 -8.07
C GLN A 386 -14.48 -24.48 -7.28
N ASP A 387 -14.37 -24.18 -5.99
CA ASP A 387 -15.51 -23.90 -5.10
C ASP A 387 -16.22 -22.58 -5.44
N ILE A 388 -15.50 -21.60 -6.02
CA ILE A 388 -16.03 -20.26 -6.32
C ILE A 388 -16.35 -20.05 -7.80
N LEU A 389 -15.78 -20.87 -8.67
CA LEU A 389 -15.87 -20.70 -10.12
C LEU A 389 -17.32 -20.66 -10.63
N PRO A 390 -18.24 -21.56 -10.22
CA PRO A 390 -19.64 -21.48 -10.63
C PRO A 390 -20.31 -20.16 -10.20
N SER A 391 -20.04 -19.72 -8.97
CA SER A 391 -20.62 -18.48 -8.44
C SER A 391 -20.09 -17.23 -9.17
N LEU A 392 -18.79 -17.23 -9.52
CA LEU A 392 -18.19 -16.17 -10.33
C LEU A 392 -18.76 -16.12 -11.75
N GLU A 393 -18.99 -17.29 -12.36
CA GLU A 393 -19.62 -17.38 -13.69
C GLU A 393 -21.05 -16.86 -13.67
N ILE A 394 -21.86 -17.26 -12.69
CA ILE A 394 -23.24 -16.77 -12.51
C ILE A 394 -23.23 -15.24 -12.32
N SER A 395 -22.36 -14.72 -11.46
CA SER A 395 -22.20 -13.28 -11.22
C SER A 395 -21.84 -12.52 -12.51
N ASN A 396 -20.91 -13.05 -13.31
CA ASN A 396 -20.51 -12.45 -14.57
C ASN A 396 -21.64 -12.49 -15.62
N GLN A 397 -22.35 -13.62 -15.74
CA GLN A 397 -23.46 -13.80 -16.68
C GLN A 397 -24.64 -12.89 -16.36
N THR A 398 -24.99 -12.77 -15.08
CA THR A 398 -26.10 -11.94 -14.60
C THR A 398 -25.72 -10.46 -14.48
N ARG A 399 -24.43 -10.12 -14.60
CA ARG A 399 -23.89 -8.77 -14.35
C ARG A 399 -24.19 -8.24 -12.96
N ARG A 400 -24.33 -9.13 -11.98
CA ARG A 400 -24.59 -8.79 -10.57
C ARG A 400 -23.33 -8.99 -9.74
N PRO A 401 -22.98 -8.11 -8.80
CA PRO A 401 -21.83 -8.32 -7.92
C PRO A 401 -21.99 -9.58 -7.05
N LEU A 402 -20.89 -10.15 -6.56
CA LEU A 402 -20.88 -11.33 -5.69
C LEU A 402 -20.24 -11.01 -4.34
N LEU A 403 -20.96 -11.27 -3.26
CA LEU A 403 -20.42 -11.33 -1.90
C LEU A 403 -20.21 -12.80 -1.51
N ILE A 404 -19.01 -13.16 -1.09
CA ILE A 404 -18.69 -14.48 -0.54
C ILE A 404 -18.57 -14.36 0.98
N VAL A 405 -19.42 -15.07 1.71
CA VAL A 405 -19.38 -15.18 3.17
C VAL A 405 -19.02 -16.62 3.54
N ALA A 406 -17.82 -16.83 4.06
CA ALA A 406 -17.30 -18.16 4.41
C ALA A 406 -16.59 -18.13 5.76
N GLU A 407 -16.30 -19.28 6.39
CA GLU A 407 -15.43 -19.32 7.59
C GLU A 407 -14.11 -18.56 7.35
N ASP A 408 -13.49 -18.80 6.20
CA ASP A 408 -12.37 -18.02 5.68
C ASP A 408 -12.29 -18.17 4.15
N VAL A 409 -11.65 -17.22 3.48
CA VAL A 409 -11.34 -17.31 2.04
C VAL A 409 -9.86 -17.00 1.85
N ASP A 410 -9.08 -17.97 1.37
CA ASP A 410 -7.64 -17.84 1.20
C ASP A 410 -7.12 -18.61 -0.02
N GLY A 411 -5.79 -18.75 -0.13
CA GLY A 411 -5.13 -19.51 -1.19
C GLY A 411 -5.49 -19.02 -2.59
N GLU A 412 -5.67 -19.97 -3.50
CA GLU A 412 -5.99 -19.73 -4.91
C GLU A 412 -7.34 -19.03 -5.09
N ALA A 413 -8.33 -19.37 -4.25
CA ALA A 413 -9.67 -18.77 -4.30
C ALA A 413 -9.62 -17.25 -4.07
N LEU A 414 -8.89 -16.79 -3.04
CA LEU A 414 -8.74 -15.38 -2.74
C LEU A 414 -7.97 -14.64 -3.86
N ALA A 415 -6.87 -15.23 -4.34
CA ALA A 415 -6.08 -14.66 -5.43
C ALA A 415 -6.92 -14.50 -6.70
N ALA A 416 -7.73 -15.51 -7.05
CA ALA A 416 -8.64 -15.46 -8.18
C ALA A 416 -9.69 -14.35 -8.03
N CYS A 417 -10.29 -14.19 -6.84
CA CYS A 417 -11.25 -13.11 -6.59
C CYS A 417 -10.62 -11.73 -6.78
N ILE A 418 -9.43 -11.52 -6.22
CA ILE A 418 -8.69 -10.25 -6.32
C ILE A 418 -8.35 -9.95 -7.79
N LEU A 419 -7.81 -10.92 -8.52
CA LEU A 419 -7.44 -10.75 -9.92
C LEU A 419 -8.65 -10.44 -10.81
N ASN A 420 -9.77 -11.15 -10.63
CA ASN A 420 -11.00 -10.89 -11.39
C ASN A 420 -11.58 -9.50 -11.09
N LYS A 421 -11.51 -9.06 -9.82
CA LYS A 421 -11.92 -7.71 -9.43
C LYS A 421 -11.03 -6.63 -10.05
N LEU A 422 -9.71 -6.78 -9.98
CA LEU A 422 -8.74 -5.82 -10.52
C LEU A 422 -8.80 -5.72 -12.05
N ARG A 423 -9.10 -6.83 -12.74
CA ARG A 423 -9.35 -6.84 -14.19
C ARG A 423 -10.70 -6.27 -14.60
N GLY A 424 -11.57 -5.98 -13.64
CA GLY A 424 -12.93 -5.47 -13.88
C GLY A 424 -13.88 -6.48 -14.51
N GLN A 425 -13.54 -7.78 -14.48
CA GLN A 425 -14.36 -8.84 -15.07
C GLN A 425 -15.58 -9.16 -14.20
N VAL A 426 -15.36 -9.29 -12.89
CA VAL A 426 -16.40 -9.58 -11.91
C VAL A 426 -16.24 -8.65 -10.71
N GLN A 427 -17.35 -8.06 -10.25
CA GLN A 427 -17.35 -7.33 -8.99
C GLN A 427 -17.55 -8.34 -7.86
N VAL A 428 -16.48 -8.69 -7.15
CA VAL A 428 -16.52 -9.66 -6.05
C VAL A 428 -15.89 -9.09 -4.79
N CYS A 429 -16.42 -9.48 -3.62
CA CYS A 429 -15.83 -9.22 -2.31
C CYS A 429 -15.97 -10.46 -1.43
N ALA A 430 -14.92 -10.81 -0.68
CA ALA A 430 -14.93 -11.90 0.28
C ALA A 430 -14.86 -11.36 1.71
N VAL A 431 -15.73 -11.88 2.58
CA VAL A 431 -15.83 -11.55 4.00
C VAL A 431 -15.87 -12.83 4.83
N LYS A 432 -15.31 -12.77 6.05
CA LYS A 432 -15.42 -13.89 6.98
C LYS A 432 -16.83 -13.97 7.57
N ALA A 433 -17.29 -15.17 7.88
CA ALA A 433 -18.55 -15.38 8.56
C ALA A 433 -18.46 -14.85 10.01
N PRO A 434 -19.52 -14.19 10.51
CA PRO A 434 -19.55 -13.67 11.88
C PRO A 434 -19.71 -14.79 12.91
N GLY A 435 -19.14 -14.61 14.10
CA GLY A 435 -19.18 -15.58 15.19
C GLY A 435 -18.20 -16.76 15.06
N PHE A 436 -18.33 -17.74 15.97
CA PHE A 436 -17.52 -18.96 16.02
C PHE A 436 -18.40 -20.16 16.39
N GLY A 437 -17.99 -21.38 16.00
CA GLY A 437 -18.71 -22.61 16.31
C GLY A 437 -20.19 -22.57 15.90
N ASP A 438 -21.07 -23.03 16.79
CA ASP A 438 -22.51 -23.08 16.53
C ASP A 438 -23.14 -21.69 16.36
N ASN A 439 -22.59 -20.65 17.01
CA ASN A 439 -23.06 -19.27 16.80
C ASN A 439 -22.81 -18.82 15.36
N ARG A 440 -21.69 -19.23 14.74
CA ARG A 440 -21.41 -18.96 13.33
C ARG A 440 -22.39 -19.66 12.41
N LYS A 441 -22.63 -20.96 12.63
CA LYS A 441 -23.62 -21.75 11.86
C LYS A 441 -25.00 -21.11 11.93
N ASN A 442 -25.44 -20.78 13.14
CA ASN A 442 -26.72 -20.15 13.39
C ASN A 442 -26.86 -18.78 12.72
N THR A 443 -25.81 -17.95 12.75
CA THR A 443 -25.82 -16.63 12.11
C THR A 443 -25.77 -16.73 10.59
N LEU A 444 -25.05 -17.71 10.02
CA LEU A 444 -25.11 -18.01 8.58
C LEU A 444 -26.51 -18.46 8.15
N GLY A 445 -27.19 -19.26 8.99
CA GLY A 445 -28.59 -19.61 8.77
C GLY A 445 -29.52 -18.40 8.80
N ASP A 446 -29.28 -17.45 9.72
CA ASP A 446 -30.03 -16.20 9.78
C ASP A 446 -29.82 -15.34 8.51
N LEU A 447 -28.59 -15.27 8.00
CA LEU A 447 -28.26 -14.59 6.73
C LEU A 447 -28.93 -15.27 5.53
N ALA A 448 -28.96 -16.60 5.50
CA ALA A 448 -29.65 -17.37 4.47
C ALA A 448 -31.15 -17.07 4.45
N ILE A 449 -31.80 -17.05 5.62
CA ILE A 449 -33.23 -16.71 5.74
C ILE A 449 -33.49 -15.26 5.31
N LEU A 450 -32.64 -14.32 5.73
CA LEU A 450 -32.77 -12.90 5.36
C LEU A 450 -32.62 -12.66 3.85
N THR A 451 -31.69 -13.35 3.20
CA THR A 451 -31.35 -13.13 1.78
C THR A 451 -32.02 -14.11 0.82
N GLY A 452 -32.75 -15.10 1.34
CA GLY A 452 -33.36 -16.16 0.53
C GLY A 452 -32.36 -17.19 -0.02
N GLY A 453 -31.11 -17.16 0.43
CA GLY A 453 -30.06 -18.08 -0.01
C GLY A 453 -30.04 -19.41 0.76
N THR A 454 -29.19 -20.33 0.34
CA THR A 454 -28.91 -21.60 1.03
C THR A 454 -27.48 -21.60 1.56
N VAL A 455 -27.27 -22.07 2.79
CA VAL A 455 -25.92 -22.25 3.34
C VAL A 455 -25.35 -23.57 2.82
N PHE A 456 -24.20 -23.52 2.18
CA PHE A 456 -23.45 -24.71 1.78
C PHE A 456 -22.80 -25.34 3.03
N THR A 457 -23.31 -26.52 3.41
CA THR A 457 -22.84 -27.30 4.56
C THR A 457 -22.58 -28.74 4.13
N GLU A 458 -21.69 -29.45 4.83
CA GLU A 458 -21.46 -30.89 4.56
C GLU A 458 -22.66 -31.75 4.93
N GLU A 459 -23.45 -31.33 5.91
CA GLU A 459 -24.61 -32.08 6.41
C GLU A 459 -25.71 -32.20 5.35
N LEU A 460 -25.81 -31.23 4.43
CA LEU A 460 -26.78 -31.22 3.34
C LEU A 460 -26.26 -31.91 2.06
N ASP A 461 -24.99 -32.34 2.03
CA ASP A 461 -24.30 -32.90 0.84
C ASP A 461 -24.33 -31.95 -0.39
N ILE A 462 -24.38 -30.63 -0.15
CA ILE A 462 -24.38 -29.61 -1.21
C ILE A 462 -23.02 -28.91 -1.20
N LYS A 463 -22.26 -29.06 -2.29
CA LYS A 463 -20.93 -28.46 -2.44
C LYS A 463 -20.97 -27.11 -3.19
N PRO A 464 -20.14 -26.12 -2.82
CA PRO A 464 -20.02 -24.85 -3.55
C PRO A 464 -19.66 -25.03 -5.04
N GLU A 465 -18.91 -26.08 -5.38
CA GLU A 465 -18.55 -26.49 -6.75
C GLU A 465 -19.77 -26.69 -7.68
N ASN A 466 -20.96 -26.92 -7.11
CA ASN A 466 -22.21 -27.14 -7.86
C ASN A 466 -23.24 -26.03 -7.59
N ALA A 467 -22.80 -24.85 -7.15
CA ALA A 467 -23.71 -23.75 -6.81
C ALA A 467 -24.59 -23.33 -8.00
N THR A 468 -25.90 -23.26 -7.78
CA THR A 468 -26.86 -22.69 -8.73
C THR A 468 -27.33 -21.32 -8.29
N ILE A 469 -27.92 -20.55 -9.21
CA ILE A 469 -28.38 -19.18 -8.92
C ILE A 469 -29.45 -19.14 -7.82
N GLU A 470 -30.29 -20.17 -7.71
CA GLU A 470 -31.35 -20.28 -6.69
C GLU A 470 -30.81 -20.57 -5.29
N GLN A 471 -29.58 -21.08 -5.19
CA GLN A 471 -28.91 -21.33 -3.91
C GLN A 471 -28.18 -20.10 -3.40
N LEU A 472 -27.85 -19.15 -4.27
CA LEU A 472 -27.23 -17.89 -3.88
C LEU A 472 -28.28 -16.96 -3.28
N GLY A 473 -27.93 -16.34 -2.16
CA GLY A 473 -28.76 -15.29 -1.57
C GLY A 473 -28.77 -14.03 -2.42
N SER A 474 -29.72 -13.15 -2.16
CA SER A 474 -29.88 -11.88 -2.86
C SER A 474 -30.22 -10.76 -1.89
N ALA A 475 -29.68 -9.58 -2.13
CA ALA A 475 -29.94 -8.37 -1.35
C ALA A 475 -30.02 -7.16 -2.28
N GLY A 476 -30.77 -6.13 -1.91
CA GLY A 476 -30.87 -4.89 -2.68
C GLY A 476 -29.58 -4.08 -2.67
N ALA A 477 -28.87 -4.02 -1.54
CA ALA A 477 -27.55 -3.42 -1.48
C ALA A 477 -26.69 -3.97 -0.34
N ILE A 478 -25.38 -3.92 -0.53
CA ILE A 478 -24.40 -4.32 0.50
C ILE A 478 -23.30 -3.27 0.59
N THR A 479 -22.93 -2.93 1.82
CA THR A 479 -21.76 -2.12 2.11
C THR A 479 -20.80 -2.91 3.00
N VAL A 480 -19.55 -3.08 2.57
CA VAL A 480 -18.49 -3.74 3.35
C VAL A 480 -17.39 -2.74 3.65
N THR A 481 -17.03 -2.61 4.91
CA THR A 481 -15.92 -1.80 5.40
C THR A 481 -14.76 -2.72 5.82
N LYS A 482 -13.72 -2.16 6.43
CA LYS A 482 -12.62 -2.95 7.00
C LYS A 482 -13.08 -3.86 8.15
N GLU A 483 -14.10 -3.44 8.88
CA GLU A 483 -14.52 -4.09 10.13
C GLU A 483 -15.94 -4.67 10.05
N ASP A 484 -16.82 -4.02 9.31
CA ASP A 484 -18.26 -4.31 9.28
C ASP A 484 -18.78 -4.63 7.87
N THR A 485 -19.83 -5.47 7.80
CA THR A 485 -20.67 -5.66 6.61
C THR A 485 -22.12 -5.31 6.95
N VAL A 486 -22.76 -4.53 6.08
CA VAL A 486 -24.18 -4.12 6.18
C VAL A 486 -24.92 -4.62 4.96
N LEU A 487 -26.01 -5.36 5.18
CA LEU A 487 -26.93 -5.85 4.16
C LEU A 487 -28.24 -5.10 4.25
N LEU A 488 -28.74 -4.63 3.10
CA LEU A 488 -29.99 -3.89 2.96
C LEU A 488 -30.91 -4.62 1.99
N ASN A 489 -32.20 -4.70 2.33
CA ASN A 489 -33.26 -5.29 1.52
C ASN A 489 -32.94 -6.71 1.07
N GLY A 490 -32.80 -7.65 2.01
CA GLY A 490 -32.68 -9.08 1.67
C GLY A 490 -33.95 -9.59 0.98
N GLU A 491 -33.81 -10.45 -0.05
CA GLU A 491 -34.95 -11.00 -0.80
C GLU A 491 -35.57 -12.25 -0.13
N GLY A 492 -35.28 -12.49 1.15
CA GLY A 492 -35.88 -13.56 1.94
C GLY A 492 -37.38 -13.38 2.18
N SER A 493 -38.12 -14.48 2.42
CA SER A 493 -39.55 -14.38 2.69
C SER A 493 -39.82 -13.82 4.09
N LYS A 494 -40.71 -12.83 4.19
CA LYS A 494 -41.09 -12.21 5.48
C LYS A 494 -41.65 -13.23 6.47
N GLU A 495 -42.36 -14.24 5.96
CA GLU A 495 -42.92 -15.34 6.75
C GLU A 495 -41.82 -16.17 7.42
N ASN A 496 -40.77 -16.54 6.66
CA ASN A 496 -39.64 -17.30 7.21
C ASN A 496 -38.84 -16.46 8.21
N LEU A 497 -38.68 -15.16 7.94
CA LEU A 497 -37.98 -14.24 8.84
C LEU A 497 -38.75 -14.06 10.16
N GLN A 498 -40.07 -13.91 10.12
CA GLN A 498 -40.92 -13.85 11.31
C GLN A 498 -40.88 -15.16 12.09
N ALA A 499 -41.02 -16.30 11.42
CA ALA A 499 -40.91 -17.62 12.06
C ALA A 499 -39.55 -17.81 12.73
N ARG A 500 -38.46 -17.35 12.10
CA ARG A 500 -37.12 -17.39 12.68
C ARG A 500 -37.00 -16.50 13.92
N CYS A 501 -37.55 -15.29 13.87
CA CYS A 501 -37.60 -14.40 15.04
C CYS A 501 -38.38 -15.03 16.20
N GLU A 502 -39.53 -15.68 15.92
CA GLU A 502 -40.33 -16.37 16.93
C GLU A 502 -39.60 -17.57 17.54
N GLN A 503 -38.89 -18.36 16.74
CA GLN A 503 -38.04 -19.44 17.23
C GLN A 503 -36.98 -18.92 18.21
N ILE A 504 -36.29 -17.82 17.87
CA ILE A 504 -35.28 -17.23 18.74
C ILE A 504 -35.91 -16.71 20.03
N ARG A 505 -37.08 -16.04 19.96
CA ARG A 505 -37.83 -15.59 21.16
C ARG A 505 -38.24 -16.75 22.07
N ALA A 506 -38.67 -17.88 21.49
CA ALA A 506 -39.05 -19.06 22.26
C ALA A 506 -37.85 -19.64 23.03
N VAL A 507 -36.67 -19.70 22.40
CA VAL A 507 -35.43 -20.15 23.08
C VAL A 507 -35.00 -19.17 24.16
N ILE A 508 -35.10 -17.86 23.93
CA ILE A 508 -34.81 -16.85 24.98
C ILE A 508 -35.71 -17.03 26.20
N GLY A 509 -36.98 -17.41 25.98
CA GLY A 509 -37.97 -17.63 27.04
C GLY A 509 -37.81 -18.95 27.81
N ASP A 510 -36.94 -19.85 27.37
CA ASP A 510 -36.68 -21.12 28.05
C ASP A 510 -35.91 -20.88 29.38
N ALA A 511 -36.36 -21.56 30.44
CA ALA A 511 -35.73 -21.51 31.74
C ALA A 511 -34.35 -22.20 31.76
N ALA A 512 -34.07 -23.08 30.80
CA ALA A 512 -32.78 -23.77 30.66
C ALA A 512 -31.68 -22.89 30.04
N THR A 513 -32.03 -21.76 29.40
CA THR A 513 -31.07 -20.88 28.72
C THR A 513 -30.36 -19.97 29.71
N THR A 514 -29.04 -19.94 29.62
CA THR A 514 -28.20 -19.11 30.50
C THR A 514 -28.32 -17.62 30.15
N GLU A 515 -28.02 -16.74 31.10
CA GLU A 515 -28.08 -15.28 30.86
C GLU A 515 -27.18 -14.83 29.71
N TYR A 516 -26.00 -15.45 29.58
CA TYR A 516 -25.06 -15.22 28.48
C TYR A 516 -25.65 -15.63 27.12
N GLU A 517 -26.31 -16.79 27.05
CA GLU A 517 -26.97 -17.24 25.82
C GLU A 517 -28.15 -16.35 25.47
N LYS A 518 -28.91 -15.88 26.46
CA LYS A 518 -30.01 -14.92 26.25
C LYS A 518 -29.50 -13.63 25.63
N GLU A 519 -28.40 -13.08 26.12
CA GLU A 519 -27.76 -11.88 25.56
C GLU A 519 -27.37 -12.10 24.09
N LYS A 520 -26.72 -13.24 23.76
CA LYS A 520 -26.35 -13.56 22.37
C LYS A 520 -27.53 -13.83 21.45
N LEU A 521 -28.60 -14.44 21.96
CA LEU A 521 -29.84 -14.63 21.21
C LEU A 521 -30.59 -13.31 21.01
N GLN A 522 -30.55 -12.40 21.99
CA GLN A 522 -31.10 -11.05 21.87
C GLN A 522 -30.34 -10.22 20.83
N GLU A 523 -29.01 -10.28 20.79
CA GLU A 523 -28.19 -9.63 19.75
C GLU A 523 -28.60 -10.12 18.35
N ARG A 524 -28.75 -11.43 18.16
CA ARG A 524 -29.20 -12.01 16.89
C ARG A 524 -30.63 -11.60 16.53
N LEU A 525 -31.53 -11.63 17.50
CA LEU A 525 -32.92 -11.20 17.31
C LEU A 525 -32.99 -9.73 16.92
N ALA A 526 -32.22 -8.85 17.56
CA ALA A 526 -32.15 -7.43 17.24
C ALA A 526 -31.64 -7.22 15.80
N LYS A 527 -30.63 -7.97 15.37
CA LYS A 527 -30.10 -7.94 14.00
C LYS A 527 -31.10 -8.41 12.94
N LEU A 528 -32.03 -9.30 13.29
CA LEU A 528 -33.07 -9.80 12.39
C LEU A 528 -34.36 -8.95 12.41
N SER A 529 -34.70 -8.36 13.56
CA SER A 529 -35.99 -7.68 13.78
C SER A 529 -35.90 -6.15 13.82
N GLY A 530 -34.72 -5.58 14.09
CA GLY A 530 -34.51 -4.13 14.27
C GLY A 530 -34.56 -3.33 12.98
N GLY A 531 -34.48 -3.99 11.81
CA GLY A 531 -34.43 -3.31 10.52
C GLY A 531 -33.20 -2.41 10.36
N VAL A 532 -33.11 -1.76 9.21
CA VAL A 532 -32.08 -0.79 8.90
C VAL A 532 -32.73 0.48 8.37
N ALA A 533 -32.46 1.59 9.04
CA ALA A 533 -32.90 2.89 8.58
C ALA A 533 -31.94 3.38 7.50
N VAL A 534 -32.48 3.72 6.34
CA VAL A 534 -31.75 4.29 5.22
C VAL A 534 -32.18 5.74 5.06
N VAL A 535 -31.25 6.65 5.27
CA VAL A 535 -31.42 8.08 5.00
C VAL A 535 -30.95 8.32 3.57
N LYS A 536 -31.85 8.72 2.67
CA LYS A 536 -31.52 9.13 1.31
C LYS A 536 -31.39 10.64 1.27
N VAL A 537 -30.19 11.13 0.97
CA VAL A 537 -29.86 12.56 0.99
C VAL A 537 -30.17 13.18 -0.36
N GLY A 538 -31.12 14.11 -0.39
CA GLY A 538 -31.52 14.85 -1.58
C GLY A 538 -30.75 16.16 -1.75
N GLY A 539 -30.68 16.66 -2.98
CA GLY A 539 -30.00 17.92 -3.29
C GLY A 539 -30.05 18.30 -4.77
N SER A 540 -29.68 19.54 -5.07
CA SER A 540 -29.79 20.12 -6.41
C SER A 540 -28.59 19.80 -7.32
N SER A 541 -27.46 19.40 -6.73
CA SER A 541 -26.23 19.03 -7.44
C SER A 541 -25.48 17.91 -6.71
N GLU A 542 -24.68 17.15 -7.45
CA GLU A 542 -23.85 16.06 -6.89
C GLU A 542 -22.88 16.57 -5.81
N VAL A 543 -22.35 17.78 -5.97
CA VAL A 543 -21.44 18.42 -4.99
C VAL A 543 -22.18 18.73 -3.68
N GLU A 544 -23.40 19.25 -3.78
CA GLU A 544 -24.25 19.55 -2.61
C GLU A 544 -24.70 18.27 -1.90
N VAL A 545 -25.15 17.26 -2.66
CA VAL A 545 -25.56 15.96 -2.10
C VAL A 545 -24.38 15.30 -1.39
N GLY A 546 -23.18 15.35 -1.98
CA GLY A 546 -21.97 14.82 -1.37
C GLY A 546 -21.62 15.50 -0.04
N GLU A 547 -21.65 16.84 0.02
CA GLU A 547 -21.40 17.59 1.26
C GLU A 547 -22.44 17.29 2.33
N LYS A 548 -23.73 17.26 1.94
CA LYS A 548 -24.84 17.00 2.86
C LYS A 548 -24.78 15.57 3.40
N LYS A 549 -24.40 14.60 2.55
CA LYS A 549 -24.15 13.22 2.96
C LYS A 549 -23.02 13.11 3.97
N ASP A 550 -21.90 13.78 3.72
CA ASP A 550 -20.78 13.84 4.68
C ASP A 550 -21.27 14.37 6.04
N ARG A 551 -22.10 15.44 6.07
CA ARG A 551 -22.72 15.95 7.31
C ARG A 551 -23.65 14.94 7.99
N TYR A 552 -24.43 14.17 7.25
CA TYR A 552 -25.28 13.11 7.80
C TYR A 552 -24.44 11.98 8.42
N GLU A 553 -23.35 11.58 7.77
CA GLU A 553 -22.43 10.56 8.30
C GLU A 553 -21.75 11.04 9.60
N ASP A 554 -21.25 12.28 9.62
CA ASP A 554 -20.62 12.88 10.81
C ASP A 554 -21.61 13.00 11.97
N ALA A 555 -22.82 13.52 11.71
CA ALA A 555 -23.86 13.66 12.72
C ALA A 555 -24.33 12.30 13.26
N LEU A 556 -24.43 11.29 12.41
CA LEU A 556 -24.76 9.93 12.83
C LEU A 556 -23.69 9.34 13.77
N ASN A 557 -22.42 9.51 13.43
CA ASN A 557 -21.31 8.99 14.25
C ASN A 557 -21.25 9.68 15.62
N ALA A 558 -21.35 11.01 15.64
CA ALA A 558 -21.37 11.78 16.88
C ALA A 558 -22.57 11.40 17.77
N THR A 559 -23.73 11.20 17.16
CA THR A 559 -24.94 10.76 17.87
C THR A 559 -24.77 9.38 18.49
N ARG A 560 -24.21 8.42 17.75
CA ARG A 560 -23.89 7.08 18.30
C ARG A 560 -22.93 7.17 19.47
N ALA A 561 -21.84 7.91 19.32
CA ALA A 561 -20.86 8.14 20.36
C ALA A 561 -21.48 8.77 21.63
N ALA A 562 -22.45 9.67 21.46
CA ALA A 562 -23.15 10.33 22.55
C ALA A 562 -24.14 9.40 23.27
N VAL A 563 -24.82 8.51 22.53
CA VAL A 563 -25.72 7.50 23.11
C VAL A 563 -24.95 6.43 23.88
N GLU A 564 -23.78 6.00 23.38
CA GLU A 564 -22.94 4.99 24.03
C GLU A 564 -22.29 5.50 25.32
N GLU A 565 -21.66 6.67 25.28
CA GLU A 565 -20.78 7.13 26.35
C GLU A 565 -21.24 8.42 27.04
N GLY A 566 -22.33 9.05 26.60
CA GLY A 566 -22.83 10.31 27.14
C GLY A 566 -22.14 11.55 26.55
N ILE A 567 -22.52 12.71 27.07
CA ILE A 567 -22.13 14.03 26.56
C ILE A 567 -21.49 14.93 27.62
N LEU A 568 -20.77 15.93 27.13
CA LEU A 568 -20.09 16.97 27.90
C LEU A 568 -20.44 18.36 27.35
N PRO A 569 -20.25 19.44 28.14
CA PRO A 569 -20.33 20.80 27.62
C PRO A 569 -19.24 21.02 26.57
N GLY A 570 -19.68 21.36 25.35
CA GLY A 570 -18.85 21.40 24.16
C GLY A 570 -17.99 22.66 24.03
N GLY A 571 -17.49 22.91 22.82
CA GLY A 571 -16.64 24.08 22.54
C GLY A 571 -15.29 24.04 23.26
N GLY A 572 -14.86 22.85 23.70
CA GLY A 572 -13.68 22.67 24.55
C GLY A 572 -13.85 23.12 26.01
N THR A 573 -15.07 23.46 26.44
CA THR A 573 -15.38 23.90 27.82
C THR A 573 -15.00 22.81 28.82
N ALA A 574 -15.42 21.58 28.59
CA ALA A 574 -15.11 20.44 29.46
C ALA A 574 -13.60 20.25 29.70
N LEU A 575 -12.79 20.40 28.64
CA LEU A 575 -11.33 20.31 28.72
C LEU A 575 -10.72 21.46 29.53
N ILE A 576 -11.22 22.69 29.37
CA ILE A 576 -10.79 23.83 30.19
C ILE A 576 -11.10 23.55 31.67
N LYS A 577 -12.30 23.09 32.01
CA LYS A 577 -12.67 22.81 33.41
C LYS A 577 -11.79 21.71 34.00
N ALA A 578 -11.42 20.71 33.21
CA ALA A 578 -10.52 19.63 33.64
C ALA A 578 -9.11 20.12 34.00
N THR A 579 -8.66 21.29 33.53
CA THR A 579 -7.34 21.84 33.92
C THR A 579 -7.19 22.09 35.42
N ARG A 580 -8.30 22.31 36.14
CA ARG A 580 -8.31 22.63 37.59
C ARG A 580 -7.81 21.47 38.45
N ILE A 581 -8.01 20.24 38.02
CA ILE A 581 -7.57 19.05 38.77
C ILE A 581 -6.08 18.74 38.57
N LEU A 582 -5.46 19.28 37.52
CA LEU A 582 -4.10 18.92 37.13
C LEU A 582 -3.03 19.45 38.08
N ASP A 583 -3.31 20.51 38.86
CA ASP A 583 -2.39 20.98 39.90
C ASP A 583 -2.19 19.92 40.99
N ALA A 584 -3.25 19.21 41.38
CA ALA A 584 -3.15 18.11 42.34
C ALA A 584 -2.40 16.90 41.77
N VAL A 585 -2.51 16.65 40.45
CA VAL A 585 -1.75 15.59 39.76
C VAL A 585 -0.27 15.94 39.73
N LYS A 586 0.05 17.20 39.41
CA LYS A 586 1.42 17.73 39.36
C LYS A 586 2.11 17.59 40.72
N GLU A 587 1.43 17.87 41.83
CA GLU A 587 2.04 17.73 43.16
C GLU A 587 2.37 16.26 43.52
N LYS A 588 1.66 15.29 42.94
CA LYS A 588 1.92 13.86 43.13
C LYS A 588 3.01 13.28 42.22
N ALA A 589 3.48 14.05 41.23
CA ALA A 589 4.47 13.57 40.27
C ALA A 589 5.83 13.30 40.95
N ALA A 590 6.49 12.22 40.55
CA ALA A 590 7.67 11.70 41.26
C ALA A 590 8.93 12.58 41.09
N ASN A 591 9.04 13.30 39.96
CA ASN A 591 10.19 14.13 39.66
C ASN A 591 9.81 15.37 38.84
N PHE A 592 10.77 16.26 38.61
CA PHE A 592 10.57 17.53 37.91
C PHE A 592 10.08 17.35 36.47
N ASP A 593 10.66 16.40 35.72
CA ASP A 593 10.29 16.16 34.32
C ASP A 593 8.85 15.64 34.20
N GLN A 594 8.40 14.80 35.13
CA GLN A 594 7.00 14.38 35.20
C GLN A 594 6.07 15.56 35.53
N LYS A 595 6.49 16.50 36.39
CA LYS A 595 5.73 17.73 36.64
C LYS A 595 5.56 18.56 35.37
N LEU A 596 6.62 18.68 34.57
CA LEU A 596 6.57 19.35 33.26
C LEU A 596 5.68 18.61 32.25
N GLY A 597 5.64 17.28 32.29
CA GLY A 597 4.70 16.48 31.50
C GLY A 597 3.24 16.81 31.83
N VAL A 598 2.91 16.93 33.12
CA VAL A 598 1.56 17.34 33.57
C VAL A 598 1.23 18.76 33.09
N GLU A 599 2.18 19.71 33.19
CA GLU A 599 2.00 21.08 32.70
C GLU A 599 1.81 21.14 31.18
N THR A 600 2.50 20.27 30.44
CA THR A 600 2.36 20.16 28.98
C THR A 600 0.90 19.85 28.61
N ILE A 601 0.29 18.88 29.27
CA ILE A 601 -1.13 18.55 29.07
C ILE A 601 -2.04 19.70 29.53
N LYS A 602 -1.77 20.31 30.70
CA LYS A 602 -2.53 21.45 31.21
C LYS A 602 -2.58 22.60 30.21
N ALA A 603 -1.46 22.90 29.56
CA ALA A 603 -1.39 23.92 28.51
C ALA A 603 -2.09 23.49 27.22
N ALA A 604 -1.92 22.23 26.80
CA ALA A 604 -2.43 21.71 25.54
C ALA A 604 -3.96 21.62 25.48
N ILE A 605 -4.62 21.16 26.54
CA ILE A 605 -6.07 20.93 26.53
C ILE A 605 -6.92 22.21 26.44
N THR A 606 -6.29 23.39 26.63
CA THR A 606 -6.94 24.70 26.42
C THR A 606 -6.93 25.16 24.97
N LYS A 607 -6.08 24.57 24.12
CA LYS A 607 -5.87 25.03 22.74
C LYS A 607 -7.07 24.81 21.81
N PRO A 608 -7.84 23.70 21.89
CA PRO A 608 -9.03 23.54 21.06
C PRO A 608 -10.03 24.70 21.25
N ALA A 609 -10.40 25.00 22.50
CA ALA A 609 -11.30 26.10 22.81
C ALA A 609 -10.74 27.46 22.34
N LYS A 610 -9.46 27.72 22.62
CA LYS A 610 -8.77 28.93 22.15
C LYS A 610 -8.88 29.07 20.62
N ARG A 611 -8.64 27.99 19.89
CA ARG A 611 -8.69 27.99 18.42
C ARG A 611 -10.11 28.20 17.88
N ILE A 612 -11.12 27.62 18.51
CA ILE A 612 -12.53 27.85 18.16
C ILE A 612 -12.88 29.35 18.27
N ILE A 613 -12.45 29.99 19.35
CA ILE A 613 -12.69 31.41 19.63
C ILE A 613 -11.90 32.31 18.66
N GLU A 614 -10.65 31.98 18.37
CA GLU A 614 -9.84 32.70 17.38
C GLU A 614 -10.42 32.60 15.97
N ASN A 615 -10.93 31.42 15.58
CA ASN A 615 -11.60 31.24 14.29
C ASN A 615 -12.86 32.10 14.19
N ALA A 616 -13.55 32.33 15.31
CA ALA A 616 -14.68 33.26 15.43
C ALA A 616 -14.29 34.74 15.34
N GLY A 617 -12.99 35.06 15.35
CA GLY A 617 -12.46 36.43 15.27
C GLY A 617 -12.30 37.12 16.62
N GLU A 618 -12.32 36.36 17.72
CA GLU A 618 -12.31 36.88 19.09
C GLU A 618 -11.03 36.54 19.86
N GLU A 619 -10.82 37.19 21.00
CA GLU A 619 -9.60 37.06 21.79
C GLU A 619 -9.61 35.80 22.67
N GLY A 620 -9.12 34.70 22.10
CA GLY A 620 -9.17 33.37 22.72
C GLY A 620 -8.53 33.28 24.10
N ALA A 621 -7.42 33.99 24.38
CA ALA A 621 -6.77 33.94 25.68
C ALA A 621 -7.64 34.51 26.81
N VAL A 622 -8.33 35.63 26.54
CA VAL A 622 -9.19 36.31 27.52
C VAL A 622 -10.43 35.47 27.83
N ILE A 623 -11.07 34.94 26.79
CA ILE A 623 -12.31 34.17 26.94
C ILE A 623 -12.02 32.82 27.62
N VAL A 624 -10.94 32.12 27.25
CA VAL A 624 -10.54 30.88 27.93
C VAL A 624 -10.25 31.13 29.42
N GLY A 625 -9.61 32.25 29.76
CA GLY A 625 -9.39 32.64 31.16
C GLY A 625 -10.71 32.81 31.92
N LYS A 626 -11.70 33.49 31.33
CA LYS A 626 -13.04 33.64 31.92
C LYS A 626 -13.76 32.30 32.12
N ILE A 627 -13.69 31.39 31.14
CA ILE A 627 -14.26 30.04 31.27
C ILE A 627 -13.56 29.27 32.40
N TYR A 628 -12.24 29.44 32.54
CA TYR A 628 -11.46 28.83 33.62
C TYR A 628 -11.83 29.35 35.00
N ASP A 629 -12.16 30.64 35.14
CA ASP A 629 -12.55 31.26 36.42
C ASP A 629 -13.99 30.92 36.83
N GLU A 630 -14.86 30.63 35.87
CA GLU A 630 -16.27 30.34 36.12
C GLU A 630 -16.47 28.98 36.83
N PRO A 631 -16.99 28.93 38.08
CA PRO A 631 -17.06 27.70 38.87
C PRO A 631 -17.95 26.61 38.26
N ASP A 632 -19.07 26.99 37.63
CA ASP A 632 -20.01 26.04 37.05
C ASP A 632 -19.36 25.27 35.89
N PHE A 633 -19.54 23.94 35.88
CA PHE A 633 -18.97 23.04 34.88
C PHE A 633 -19.58 23.27 33.49
N ASN A 634 -20.88 23.60 33.43
CA ASN A 634 -21.61 23.74 32.17
C ASN A 634 -21.44 25.12 31.53
N GLN A 635 -21.04 26.12 32.30
CA GLN A 635 -20.85 27.48 31.78
C GLN A 635 -19.60 27.56 30.91
N GLY A 636 -19.84 27.90 29.64
CA GLY A 636 -18.83 28.04 28.60
C GLY A 636 -19.10 29.25 27.71
N TYR A 637 -18.63 29.18 26.47
CA TYR A 637 -18.74 30.28 25.51
C TYR A 637 -19.30 29.80 24.18
N ASP A 638 -20.44 30.35 23.78
CA ASP A 638 -21.03 30.14 22.46
C ASP A 638 -20.31 31.04 21.44
N SER A 639 -19.32 30.48 20.73
CA SER A 639 -18.56 31.21 19.71
C SER A 639 -19.36 31.53 18.44
N ALA A 640 -20.55 30.94 18.24
CA ALA A 640 -21.41 31.31 17.14
C ALA A 640 -22.07 32.67 17.42
N LYS A 641 -22.59 32.85 18.64
CA LYS A 641 -23.29 34.07 19.08
C LYS A 641 -22.41 35.11 19.77
N GLY A 642 -21.28 34.69 20.33
CA GLY A 642 -20.36 35.53 21.08
C GLY A 642 -20.75 35.77 22.54
N GLU A 643 -21.43 34.82 23.19
CA GLU A 643 -21.95 34.98 24.57
C GLU A 643 -21.56 33.83 25.51
N PHE A 644 -21.47 34.13 26.82
CA PHE A 644 -21.31 33.11 27.85
C PHE A 644 -22.68 32.50 28.18
N THR A 645 -22.75 31.17 28.19
CA THR A 645 -24.01 30.44 28.40
C THR A 645 -23.74 29.08 29.05
N ASP A 646 -24.80 28.48 29.61
CA ASP A 646 -24.81 27.04 29.86
C ASP A 646 -24.77 26.32 28.51
N MET A 647 -23.67 25.60 28.27
CA MET A 647 -23.39 24.93 27.00
C MET A 647 -24.36 23.77 26.77
N ILE A 648 -24.75 23.03 27.81
CA ILE A 648 -25.67 21.90 27.66
C ILE A 648 -27.08 22.43 27.36
N ALA A 649 -27.54 23.44 28.10
CA ALA A 649 -28.85 24.05 27.88
C ALA A 649 -28.95 24.74 26.52
N ALA A 650 -27.86 25.36 26.05
CA ALA A 650 -27.78 25.95 24.72
C ALA A 650 -27.70 24.92 23.59
N GLY A 651 -27.49 23.64 23.90
CA GLY A 651 -27.22 22.61 22.90
C GLY A 651 -25.90 22.83 22.21
N ILE A 652 -24.82 22.97 22.97
CA ILE A 652 -23.45 22.96 22.50
C ILE A 652 -22.75 21.87 23.31
N ILE A 653 -22.83 20.65 22.79
CA ILE A 653 -22.44 19.43 23.49
C ILE A 653 -21.50 18.61 22.62
N ASP A 654 -20.50 18.01 23.25
CA ASP A 654 -19.55 17.12 22.60
C ASP A 654 -19.72 15.70 23.20
N PRO A 655 -19.73 14.63 22.39
CA PRO A 655 -19.74 13.26 22.90
C PRO A 655 -18.50 12.97 23.76
N PHE A 656 -18.66 12.34 24.92
CA PHE A 656 -17.53 12.00 25.79
C PHE A 656 -16.50 11.11 25.08
N LYS A 657 -16.97 10.12 24.30
CA LYS A 657 -16.12 9.22 23.52
C LYS A 657 -15.21 9.99 22.55
N VAL A 658 -15.72 11.01 21.88
CA VAL A 658 -14.96 11.86 20.94
C VAL A 658 -13.84 12.61 21.69
N VAL A 659 -14.18 13.30 22.78
CA VAL A 659 -13.20 14.08 23.58
C VAL A 659 -12.13 13.16 24.19
N LYS A 660 -12.54 12.01 24.73
CA LYS A 660 -11.66 11.00 25.31
C LYS A 660 -10.69 10.44 24.27
N ASN A 661 -11.20 9.92 23.16
CA ASN A 661 -10.38 9.27 22.15
C ASN A 661 -9.43 10.27 21.48
N GLY A 662 -9.92 11.47 21.15
CA GLY A 662 -9.09 12.53 20.59
C GLY A 662 -7.92 12.94 21.49
N LEU A 663 -8.13 13.02 22.81
CA LEU A 663 -7.07 13.32 23.78
C LEU A 663 -6.07 12.14 23.93
N VAL A 664 -6.58 10.91 23.99
CA VAL A 664 -5.74 9.70 24.12
C VAL A 664 -4.86 9.51 22.89
N ASP A 665 -5.45 9.60 21.69
CA ASP A 665 -4.72 9.39 20.43
C ASP A 665 -3.70 10.52 20.20
N ALA A 666 -4.08 11.78 20.44
CA ALA A 666 -3.18 12.92 20.35
C ALA A 666 -1.99 12.79 21.32
N SER A 667 -2.24 12.46 22.59
CA SER A 667 -1.19 12.26 23.59
C SER A 667 -0.29 11.06 23.25
N GLY A 668 -0.90 9.96 22.80
CA GLY A 668 -0.21 8.74 22.42
C GLY A 668 0.84 9.00 21.33
N VAL A 669 0.42 9.58 20.20
CA VAL A 669 1.34 9.85 19.07
C VAL A 669 2.33 10.96 19.40
N ALA A 670 1.90 12.06 20.02
CA ALA A 670 2.79 13.17 20.37
C ALA A 670 3.87 12.75 21.38
N SER A 671 3.53 11.88 22.34
CA SER A 671 4.51 11.38 23.32
C SER A 671 5.53 10.42 22.71
N LEU A 672 5.13 9.62 21.71
CA LEU A 672 6.07 8.77 20.95
C LEU A 672 7.05 9.63 20.15
N LEU A 673 6.53 10.65 19.46
CA LEU A 673 7.33 11.61 18.71
C LEU A 673 8.33 12.37 19.59
N ALA A 674 7.92 12.75 20.79
CA ALA A 674 8.82 13.42 21.75
C ALA A 674 10.00 12.54 22.17
N THR A 675 9.83 11.21 22.16
CA THR A 675 10.87 10.23 22.50
C THR A 675 11.74 9.82 21.31
N THR A 676 11.49 10.34 20.11
CA THR A 676 12.25 10.01 18.89
C THR A 676 13.63 10.65 18.90
N GLU A 677 14.70 9.84 18.87
CA GLU A 677 16.10 10.31 18.83
C GLU A 677 16.75 10.21 17.44
N CYS A 678 16.15 9.46 16.51
CA CYS A 678 16.63 9.33 15.14
C CYS A 678 15.43 9.20 14.19
N ALA A 679 15.47 9.95 13.08
CA ALA A 679 14.57 9.81 11.95
C ALA A 679 15.39 9.37 10.73
N ILE A 680 14.89 8.37 10.00
CA ILE A 680 15.53 7.80 8.81
C ILE A 680 14.54 7.96 7.66
N VAL A 681 15.00 8.50 6.54
CA VAL A 681 14.19 8.66 5.32
C VAL A 681 14.97 8.18 4.11
N ASP A 682 14.25 7.80 3.05
CA ASP A 682 14.88 7.55 1.75
C ASP A 682 15.61 8.80 1.27
N ALA A 683 16.85 8.63 0.81
CA ALA A 683 17.63 9.70 0.22
C ALA A 683 16.90 10.25 -1.02
N PRO A 684 16.99 11.56 -1.29
CA PRO A 684 16.37 12.17 -2.45
C PRO A 684 16.86 11.47 -3.73
N GLN A 685 15.95 10.84 -4.48
CA GLN A 685 16.33 10.33 -5.80
C GLN A 685 16.62 11.51 -6.73
N PRO A 686 17.72 11.49 -7.50
CA PRO A 686 17.97 12.52 -8.49
C PRO A 686 16.79 12.54 -9.47
N LYS A 687 16.10 13.70 -9.58
CA LYS A 687 15.00 13.90 -10.52
C LYS A 687 15.55 13.64 -11.94
N GLY A 688 15.22 12.49 -12.51
CA GLY A 688 15.50 12.19 -13.91
C GLY A 688 14.79 13.20 -14.82
N PRO A 689 15.28 13.44 -16.05
CA PRO A 689 14.67 14.43 -16.93
C PRO A 689 13.21 14.06 -17.21
N ALA A 690 12.32 15.03 -16.99
CA ALA A 690 10.92 14.94 -17.36
C ALA A 690 10.80 14.56 -18.85
N ALA A 691 9.99 13.54 -19.14
CA ALA A 691 9.69 13.16 -20.51
C ALA A 691 9.01 14.33 -21.23
N ALA A 692 9.55 14.72 -22.38
CA ALA A 692 8.91 15.70 -23.26
C ALA A 692 7.50 15.21 -23.66
N PRO A 693 6.52 16.11 -23.82
CA PRO A 693 5.14 15.73 -24.12
C PRO A 693 5.08 15.02 -25.48
N ALA A 694 4.59 13.78 -25.48
CA ALA A 694 4.34 13.01 -26.69
C ALA A 694 3.03 13.48 -27.36
N ALA A 695 3.06 13.61 -28.69
CA ALA A 695 1.91 13.87 -29.54
C ALA A 695 0.83 12.77 -29.40
N PRO A 696 -0.46 13.09 -29.63
CA PRO A 696 -1.59 12.22 -29.27
C PRO A 696 -1.73 11.05 -30.26
N GLY A 697 -1.48 9.83 -29.77
CA GLY A 697 -1.73 8.60 -30.50
C GLY A 697 -1.04 7.41 -29.83
N MET A 698 -1.85 6.48 -29.32
CA MET A 698 -1.53 5.26 -28.55
C MET A 698 -1.35 5.45 -27.04
N GLY A 699 -2.21 4.71 -26.31
CA GLY A 699 -2.49 4.84 -24.88
C GLY A 699 -1.31 4.56 -23.97
N GLY A 700 -1.12 5.47 -23.02
CA GLY A 700 -0.17 5.35 -21.93
C GLY A 700 -0.73 4.56 -20.77
N MET A 701 0.02 3.55 -20.33
CA MET A 701 -0.13 2.92 -19.03
C MET A 701 1.17 3.22 -18.27
N GLY A 702 1.05 4.07 -17.25
CA GLY A 702 2.14 4.58 -16.42
C GLY A 702 2.80 3.47 -15.61
N GLY A 703 4.13 3.54 -15.51
CA GLY A 703 4.95 2.60 -14.76
C GLY A 703 5.49 3.18 -13.45
N MET A 704 5.58 2.32 -12.44
CA MET A 704 6.71 2.11 -11.52
C MET A 704 6.37 0.95 -10.54
N PRO A 705 7.31 0.15 -10.02
CA PRO A 705 8.63 -0.22 -10.54
C PRO A 705 8.85 -1.75 -10.48
N ALA A 706 8.84 -2.43 -11.64
CA ALA A 706 9.45 -3.75 -11.77
C ALA A 706 10.96 -3.60 -11.98
N LYS A 707 11.72 -3.30 -10.91
CA LYS A 707 13.20 -3.23 -10.96
C LYS A 707 13.91 -4.11 -9.93
N THR A 708 13.21 -4.82 -9.07
CA THR A 708 13.81 -5.73 -8.07
C THR A 708 13.97 -7.18 -8.58
N SER A 709 13.16 -7.63 -9.54
CA SER A 709 13.17 -9.04 -9.98
C SER A 709 14.30 -9.36 -11.00
N ARG A 710 14.76 -8.39 -11.80
CA ARG A 710 15.86 -8.62 -12.76
C ARG A 710 17.25 -8.69 -12.12
N GLN A 711 17.46 -8.02 -10.98
CA GLN A 711 18.73 -8.10 -10.23
C GLN A 711 18.86 -9.43 -9.47
N LEU A 712 17.74 -10.01 -9.02
CA LEU A 712 17.71 -11.32 -8.36
C LEU A 712 18.00 -12.48 -9.32
N VAL A 713 17.43 -12.47 -10.53
CA VAL A 713 17.72 -13.46 -11.57
C VAL A 713 19.17 -13.39 -12.04
N SER A 714 19.75 -12.18 -12.08
CA SER A 714 21.18 -11.96 -12.36
C SER A 714 22.09 -12.51 -11.25
N LYS A 715 21.75 -12.27 -9.97
CA LYS A 715 22.54 -12.75 -8.83
C LYS A 715 22.45 -14.27 -8.63
N TYR A 716 21.30 -14.89 -8.89
CA TYR A 716 21.11 -16.34 -8.85
C TYR A 716 21.94 -17.06 -9.95
N ALA A 717 22.00 -16.49 -11.16
CA ALA A 717 22.83 -17.01 -12.26
C ALA A 717 24.35 -16.88 -12.00
N GLU A 718 24.77 -15.87 -11.23
CA GLU A 718 26.16 -15.75 -10.77
C GLU A 718 26.50 -16.76 -9.66
N LEU A 719 25.61 -16.96 -8.70
CA LEU A 719 25.76 -17.95 -7.62
C LEU A 719 25.83 -19.39 -8.14
N LYS A 720 25.02 -19.74 -9.15
CA LYS A 720 25.04 -21.07 -9.80
C LYS A 720 26.35 -21.36 -10.55
N LYS A 721 27.01 -20.33 -11.09
CA LYS A 721 28.35 -20.46 -11.68
C LYS A 721 29.44 -20.70 -10.64
N TYR A 722 29.35 -20.09 -9.46
CA TYR A 722 30.34 -20.28 -8.40
C TYR A 722 30.30 -21.70 -7.78
N THR A 723 29.13 -22.31 -7.66
CA THR A 723 28.96 -23.69 -7.18
C THR A 723 29.45 -24.72 -8.21
N GLU A 724 29.22 -24.50 -9.50
CA GLU A 724 29.76 -25.35 -10.57
C GLU A 724 31.29 -25.25 -10.71
N ILE A 725 31.86 -24.05 -10.52
CA ILE A 725 33.32 -23.82 -10.48
C ILE A 725 33.95 -24.51 -9.26
N TYR A 726 33.27 -24.52 -8.11
CA TYR A 726 33.73 -25.23 -6.90
C TYR A 726 33.71 -26.76 -7.07
N ALA A 727 32.69 -27.29 -7.75
CA ALA A 727 32.59 -28.71 -8.07
C ALA A 727 33.72 -29.18 -9.00
N ARG A 728 34.18 -28.33 -9.93
CA ARG A 728 35.18 -28.67 -10.97
C ARG A 728 36.63 -28.27 -10.67
N SER A 729 36.94 -27.68 -9.52
CA SER A 729 38.27 -27.11 -9.24
C SER A 729 39.21 -28.03 -8.43
N ASN A 730 40.49 -28.03 -8.81
CA ASN A 730 41.55 -28.86 -8.22
C ASN A 730 41.86 -28.51 -6.74
N GLY A 731 42.43 -29.47 -6.01
CA GLY A 731 42.60 -29.43 -4.54
C GLY A 731 43.36 -28.23 -3.97
N ALA A 732 44.18 -27.51 -4.76
CA ALA A 732 44.84 -26.28 -4.34
C ALA A 732 43.89 -25.07 -4.25
N MET A 733 42.88 -25.02 -5.13
CA MET A 733 41.91 -23.92 -5.22
C MET A 733 40.83 -24.05 -4.14
N ARG A 734 40.39 -25.28 -3.84
CA ARG A 734 39.52 -25.59 -2.68
C ARG A 734 40.16 -25.15 -1.36
N LYS A 735 41.49 -25.22 -1.24
CA LYS A 735 42.26 -24.78 -0.05
C LYS A 735 42.30 -23.25 0.12
N LYS A 736 42.25 -22.49 -0.98
CA LYS A 736 42.16 -21.02 -0.98
C LYS A 736 40.75 -20.53 -0.62
N LEU A 737 39.70 -21.16 -1.15
CA LEU A 737 38.30 -20.84 -0.81
C LEU A 737 37.97 -21.14 0.66
N ARG A 738 38.57 -22.18 1.24
CA ARG A 738 38.43 -22.53 2.67
C ARG A 738 38.83 -21.39 3.64
N ARG A 739 39.64 -20.42 3.20
CA ARG A 739 40.04 -19.24 4.00
C ARG A 739 38.99 -18.13 4.03
N HIS A 740 37.97 -18.17 3.18
CA HIS A 740 36.89 -17.16 3.12
C HIS A 740 35.57 -17.64 3.75
N LYS A 741 35.64 -18.72 4.56
CA LYS A 741 34.49 -19.38 5.20
C LYS A 741 33.63 -18.43 6.07
N GLY A 742 34.23 -17.41 6.67
CA GLY A 742 33.51 -16.40 7.47
C GLY A 742 32.56 -15.52 6.65
N LYS A 743 33.00 -15.03 5.48
CA LYS A 743 32.18 -14.18 4.61
C LYS A 743 31.01 -14.91 3.96
N VAL A 744 31.19 -16.20 3.66
CA VAL A 744 30.11 -17.04 3.12
C VAL A 744 29.05 -17.33 4.19
N LEU A 745 29.45 -17.52 5.45
CA LEU A 745 28.53 -17.72 6.57
C LEU A 745 27.77 -16.43 6.94
N GLU A 746 28.41 -15.26 6.85
CA GLU A 746 27.73 -13.96 7.03
C GLU A 746 26.69 -13.71 5.94
N LEU A 747 27.02 -14.01 4.67
CA LEU A 747 26.08 -13.87 3.56
C LEU A 747 24.90 -14.85 3.66
N LEU A 748 25.14 -16.07 4.12
CA LEU A 748 24.08 -17.05 4.37
C LEU A 748 23.16 -16.62 5.53
N HIS A 749 23.72 -16.11 6.63
CA HIS A 749 22.92 -15.58 7.74
C HIS A 749 22.08 -14.38 7.31
N TYR A 750 22.67 -13.48 6.53
CA TYR A 750 22.00 -12.29 5.98
C TYR A 750 20.88 -12.62 4.99
N GLU A 751 21.01 -13.69 4.20
CA GLU A 751 19.95 -14.10 3.27
C GLU A 751 18.87 -14.95 3.96
N MET A 752 19.21 -15.75 4.98
CA MET A 752 18.22 -16.48 5.78
C MET A 752 17.34 -15.53 6.61
N SER A 753 17.92 -14.48 7.20
CA SER A 753 17.18 -13.51 8.03
C SER A 753 16.20 -12.64 7.23
N LYS A 754 16.33 -12.61 5.90
CA LYS A 754 15.36 -11.95 5.01
C LYS A 754 14.14 -12.80 4.67
N LYS A 755 14.21 -14.12 4.89
CA LYS A 755 13.23 -15.08 4.38
C LYS A 755 12.56 -15.93 5.46
N LEU A 756 13.18 -16.10 6.62
CA LEU A 756 12.68 -16.93 7.72
C LEU A 756 12.34 -16.07 8.94
N LYS A 757 11.44 -16.56 9.81
CA LYS A 757 11.15 -15.86 11.07
C LYS A 757 12.40 -15.86 11.97
N PRO A 758 12.54 -14.89 12.89
CA PRO A 758 13.71 -14.79 13.76
C PRO A 758 13.96 -16.05 14.60
N GLU A 759 12.90 -16.75 15.04
CA GLU A 759 13.03 -17.97 15.84
C GLU A 759 13.58 -19.15 15.01
N GLU A 760 13.11 -19.31 13.77
CA GLU A 760 13.55 -20.36 12.83
C GLU A 760 14.98 -20.12 12.34
N THR A 761 15.32 -18.85 12.07
CA THR A 761 16.68 -18.45 11.72
C THR A 761 17.65 -18.74 12.88
N TYR A 762 17.20 -18.55 14.12
CA TYR A 762 18.00 -18.82 15.31
C TYR A 762 18.22 -20.31 15.56
N GLU A 763 17.18 -21.15 15.45
CA GLU A 763 17.32 -22.62 15.58
C GLU A 763 18.28 -23.21 14.53
N ILE A 764 18.11 -22.82 13.27
CA ILE A 764 18.98 -23.27 12.17
C ILE A 764 20.42 -22.81 12.39
N TRP A 765 20.63 -21.58 12.85
CA TRP A 765 21.97 -21.05 13.11
C TRP A 765 22.63 -21.69 14.34
N HIS A 766 21.86 -21.98 15.39
CA HIS A 766 22.34 -22.66 16.59
C HIS A 766 22.76 -24.11 16.28
N ASP A 767 21.96 -24.85 15.50
CA ASP A 767 22.31 -26.19 15.04
C ASP A 767 23.54 -26.20 14.12
N LEU A 768 23.69 -25.19 13.25
CA LEU A 768 24.88 -24.99 12.42
C LEU A 768 26.13 -24.72 13.27
N GLY A 769 25.98 -23.90 14.31
CA GLY A 769 27.03 -23.55 15.26
C GLY A 769 27.55 -24.75 16.06
N ASP A 770 26.64 -25.60 16.54
CA ASP A 770 26.97 -26.78 17.34
C ASP A 770 27.67 -27.87 16.51
N VAL A 771 27.26 -28.09 15.27
CA VAL A 771 27.90 -29.05 14.36
C VAL A 771 29.29 -28.55 13.93
N LEU A 772 29.44 -27.26 13.63
CA LEU A 772 30.73 -26.67 13.28
C LEU A 772 31.72 -26.72 14.45
N ASN A 773 31.28 -26.49 15.69
CA ASN A 773 32.12 -26.57 16.88
C ASN A 773 32.54 -28.01 17.23
N LYS A 774 31.65 -29.00 17.08
CA LYS A 774 31.99 -30.43 17.26
C LYS A 774 33.03 -30.90 16.22
N ASN A 775 32.94 -30.41 14.98
CA ASN A 775 33.86 -30.76 13.89
C ASN A 775 35.25 -30.09 14.00
N VAL A 776 35.30 -28.85 14.52
CA VAL A 776 36.58 -28.20 14.87
C VAL A 776 37.29 -28.93 16.02
N THR A 777 36.53 -29.44 16.99
CA THR A 777 37.05 -30.19 18.15
C THR A 777 37.56 -31.59 17.75
N LYS A 778 36.83 -32.32 16.88
CA LYS A 778 37.29 -33.59 16.28
C LYS A 778 38.55 -33.42 15.41
N MET A 779 38.65 -32.36 14.60
CA MET A 779 39.84 -32.08 13.80
C MET A 779 41.08 -31.71 14.64
N LYS A 780 40.89 -31.02 15.78
CA LYS A 780 41.98 -30.78 16.74
C LYS A 780 42.45 -32.08 17.40
N ASN A 781 41.54 -33.01 17.69
CA ASN A 781 41.87 -34.30 18.30
C ASN A 781 42.49 -35.31 17.30
N SER A 782 42.06 -35.32 16.02
CA SER A 782 42.66 -36.20 15.00
C SER A 782 44.08 -35.75 14.59
N ARG A 783 44.38 -34.45 14.69
CA ARG A 783 45.74 -33.91 14.52
C ARG A 783 46.69 -34.30 15.65
N LYS A 784 46.17 -34.58 16.86
CA LYS A 784 46.98 -35.09 17.99
C LYS A 784 47.22 -36.61 17.95
N SER A 785 46.38 -37.40 17.28
CA SER A 785 46.46 -38.88 17.29
C SER A 785 47.03 -39.54 16.02
N GLY A 786 47.48 -38.76 15.03
CA GLY A 786 48.20 -39.29 13.85
C GLY A 786 47.36 -40.10 12.84
N LYS A 787 46.05 -40.31 13.05
CA LYS A 787 45.16 -40.96 12.08
C LYS A 787 44.53 -39.94 11.13
N LYS A 788 45.21 -39.64 10.01
CA LYS A 788 44.79 -38.58 9.07
C LYS A 788 43.67 -38.96 8.08
N LYS A 789 43.44 -40.24 7.72
CA LYS A 789 42.52 -40.58 6.62
C LYS A 789 41.06 -40.80 7.03
N ASN A 790 40.79 -41.57 8.09
CA ASN A 790 39.39 -41.94 8.42
C ASN A 790 38.60 -40.82 9.13
N GLY A 791 39.28 -39.83 9.72
CA GLY A 791 38.62 -38.72 10.40
C GLY A 791 38.08 -37.63 9.45
N GLU A 792 38.78 -37.36 8.35
CA GLU A 792 38.36 -36.36 7.35
C GLU A 792 37.13 -36.83 6.56
N GLU A 793 37.08 -38.10 6.13
CA GLU A 793 35.91 -38.68 5.44
C GLU A 793 34.62 -38.68 6.28
N SER A 794 34.72 -38.89 7.60
CA SER A 794 33.53 -38.86 8.48
C SER A 794 32.97 -37.44 8.67
N VAL A 795 33.85 -36.43 8.64
CA VAL A 795 33.48 -35.01 8.79
C VAL A 795 32.91 -34.47 7.48
N ASP A 796 33.42 -34.92 6.33
CA ASP A 796 32.87 -34.53 5.03
C ASP A 796 31.46 -35.11 4.83
N LYS A 797 31.19 -36.35 5.26
CA LYS A 797 29.81 -36.92 5.24
C LYS A 797 28.82 -36.21 6.17
N GLU A 798 29.26 -35.76 7.35
CA GLU A 798 28.41 -34.96 8.26
C GLU A 798 28.14 -33.55 7.69
N ASN A 799 29.12 -32.93 7.01
CA ASN A 799 28.92 -31.64 6.34
C ASN A 799 27.99 -31.77 5.13
N ASP A 800 28.11 -32.85 4.34
CA ASP A 800 27.24 -33.13 3.21
C ASP A 800 25.80 -33.40 3.67
N SER A 801 25.59 -34.02 4.84
CA SER A 801 24.28 -34.20 5.48
C SER A 801 23.63 -32.87 5.91
N VAL A 802 24.43 -31.92 6.43
CA VAL A 802 23.95 -30.58 6.78
C VAL A 802 23.61 -29.76 5.54
N ILE A 803 24.46 -29.83 4.50
CA ILE A 803 24.19 -29.19 3.20
C ILE A 803 22.92 -29.78 2.59
N LEU A 804 22.73 -31.11 2.68
CA LEU A 804 21.52 -31.77 2.20
C LEU A 804 20.30 -31.29 2.97
N LYS A 805 20.34 -31.19 4.31
CA LYS A 805 19.22 -30.66 5.11
C LYS A 805 18.90 -29.20 4.78
N VAL A 806 19.92 -28.35 4.62
CA VAL A 806 19.74 -26.94 4.22
C VAL A 806 19.14 -26.86 2.83
N ASN A 807 19.59 -27.69 1.89
CA ASN A 807 19.00 -27.79 0.57
C ASN A 807 17.56 -28.30 0.63
N THR A 808 17.23 -29.32 1.44
CA THR A 808 15.85 -29.80 1.60
C THR A 808 14.93 -28.73 2.19
N TYR A 809 15.42 -27.91 3.13
CA TYR A 809 14.65 -26.79 3.67
C TYR A 809 14.45 -25.65 2.67
N LEU A 810 15.42 -25.42 1.77
CA LEU A 810 15.31 -24.42 0.70
C LEU A 810 14.48 -24.94 -0.49
N GLU A 811 14.58 -26.22 -0.82
CA GLU A 811 13.82 -26.92 -1.86
C GLU A 811 12.35 -27.10 -1.46
N ASN A 812 12.04 -27.34 -0.18
CA ASN A 812 10.66 -27.31 0.32
C ASN A 812 10.04 -25.90 0.27
N GLY A 813 10.87 -24.85 0.17
CA GLY A 813 10.44 -23.49 -0.15
C GLY A 813 10.27 -23.23 -1.66
N GLU A 814 10.84 -24.07 -2.52
CA GLU A 814 10.74 -24.01 -3.99
C GLU A 814 9.63 -24.92 -4.56
N GLU A 815 9.20 -25.99 -3.88
CA GLU A 815 8.01 -26.78 -4.30
C GLU A 815 6.72 -25.95 -4.34
N GLY A 816 6.66 -24.85 -3.59
CA GLY A 816 5.57 -23.87 -3.66
C GLY A 816 5.64 -22.92 -4.86
N GLU A 817 6.79 -22.80 -5.54
CA GLU A 817 6.96 -21.91 -6.71
C GLU A 817 7.14 -22.66 -8.04
N GLU A 818 7.47 -23.96 -8.03
CA GLU A 818 7.67 -24.75 -9.25
C GLU A 818 6.36 -25.37 -9.79
N GLN A 819 5.35 -25.57 -8.95
CA GLN A 819 3.98 -25.92 -9.39
C GLN A 819 3.28 -24.76 -10.12
N ASP A 820 3.60 -23.51 -9.76
CA ASP A 820 3.07 -22.31 -10.41
C ASP A 820 3.64 -22.10 -11.84
N ARG A 821 4.85 -22.60 -12.12
CA ARG A 821 5.50 -22.42 -13.43
C ARG A 821 5.10 -23.45 -14.49
N GLU A 822 4.75 -24.68 -14.09
CA GLU A 822 4.29 -25.69 -15.05
C GLU A 822 2.84 -25.47 -15.54
N GLN A 823 2.01 -24.73 -14.78
CA GLN A 823 0.69 -24.31 -15.26
C GLN A 823 0.76 -23.12 -16.23
N ASP A 824 1.62 -22.14 -15.99
CA ASP A 824 1.77 -20.96 -16.85
C ASP A 824 2.33 -21.32 -18.25
N HIS A 825 3.23 -22.29 -18.35
CA HIS A 825 3.80 -22.69 -19.63
C HIS A 825 2.84 -23.49 -20.54
N ARG A 826 1.83 -24.19 -20.00
CA ARG A 826 0.80 -24.88 -20.82
C ARG A 826 -0.25 -23.92 -21.41
N TYR A 827 -0.42 -22.75 -20.80
CA TYR A 827 -1.38 -21.74 -21.27
C TYR A 827 -0.84 -20.85 -22.40
N GLU A 828 0.49 -20.70 -22.53
CA GLU A 828 1.09 -19.91 -23.62
C GLU A 828 1.27 -20.69 -24.94
N GLU A 829 1.45 -22.02 -24.91
CA GLU A 829 1.66 -22.80 -26.15
C GLU A 829 0.38 -23.15 -26.92
N SER A 830 -0.80 -23.08 -26.31
CA SER A 830 -2.07 -23.40 -26.98
C SER A 830 -2.68 -22.23 -27.77
N ASN A 831 -2.22 -20.99 -27.56
CA ASN A 831 -2.69 -19.79 -28.26
C ASN A 831 -1.85 -19.38 -29.49
N HIS A 832 -0.80 -20.14 -29.85
CA HIS A 832 0.04 -19.84 -31.01
C HIS A 832 -0.03 -20.85 -32.17
N HIS A 833 -0.91 -21.85 -32.09
CA HIS A 833 -1.13 -22.83 -33.15
C HIS A 833 -2.59 -22.99 -33.55
N GLN A 834 -3.27 -21.90 -33.93
CA GLN A 834 -4.46 -21.97 -34.79
C GLN A 834 -4.76 -20.60 -35.43
N HIS A 835 -3.95 -20.20 -36.41
CA HIS A 835 -4.42 -19.42 -37.57
C HIS A 835 -3.25 -19.18 -38.53
N LEU A 836 -2.98 -20.16 -39.39
CA LEU A 836 -2.29 -19.96 -40.68
C LEU A 836 -2.51 -21.21 -41.54
N GLN A 837 -3.62 -21.26 -42.28
CA GLN A 837 -3.75 -21.98 -43.56
C GLN A 837 -5.00 -21.49 -44.31
N GLY A 838 -4.83 -21.08 -45.59
CA GLY A 838 -5.90 -21.12 -46.60
C GLY A 838 -6.33 -19.83 -47.33
N HIS A 839 -5.46 -19.27 -48.18
CA HIS A 839 -5.67 -18.87 -49.60
C HIS A 839 -6.89 -18.02 -50.11
N PRO A 840 -6.85 -17.44 -51.35
CA PRO A 840 -6.95 -16.00 -51.60
C PRO A 840 -8.28 -15.52 -52.23
N ALA A 841 -8.61 -14.22 -52.10
CA ALA A 841 -9.60 -13.58 -53.00
C ALA A 841 -9.41 -12.05 -53.14
N GLN A 842 -9.15 -11.66 -54.39
CA GLN A 842 -9.61 -10.47 -55.13
C GLN A 842 -9.67 -9.09 -54.47
N ILE A 843 -8.85 -8.19 -55.04
CA ILE A 843 -8.91 -6.73 -54.87
C ILE A 843 -10.13 -6.18 -55.62
N HIS A 844 -11.04 -5.53 -54.89
CA HIS A 844 -12.00 -4.57 -55.44
C HIS A 844 -11.86 -3.25 -54.69
N LEU A 845 -11.41 -2.21 -55.42
CA LEU A 845 -11.33 -0.85 -54.95
C LEU A 845 -12.74 -0.23 -54.93
N GLN A 846 -13.22 0.18 -53.76
CA GLN A 846 -14.28 1.18 -53.62
C GLN A 846 -13.75 2.38 -52.82
N PRO A 847 -14.09 3.62 -53.20
CA PRO A 847 -13.66 4.83 -52.50
C PRO A 847 -14.48 5.08 -51.22
N PRO A 848 -13.95 5.85 -50.25
CA PRO A 848 -14.58 6.05 -48.95
C PRO A 848 -15.85 6.92 -49.02
N PRO A 849 -16.80 6.74 -48.09
CA PRO A 849 -18.00 7.56 -48.01
C PRO A 849 -17.68 8.98 -47.54
N LYS A 850 -18.35 9.95 -48.15
CA LYS A 850 -18.38 11.35 -47.71
C LYS A 850 -19.41 11.48 -46.58
N GLU A 851 -19.00 11.98 -45.42
CA GLU A 851 -19.93 12.48 -44.41
C GLU A 851 -20.25 13.97 -44.63
N PRO A 852 -21.48 14.41 -44.32
CA PRO A 852 -21.95 15.75 -44.61
C PRO A 852 -21.65 16.75 -43.48
N ILE A 853 -21.26 17.95 -43.90
CA ILE A 853 -21.09 19.14 -43.05
C ILE A 853 -22.49 19.68 -42.69
N HIS A 854 -22.81 19.71 -41.39
CA HIS A 854 -23.97 20.46 -40.89
C HIS A 854 -23.61 21.93 -40.72
N VAL A 855 -24.31 22.79 -41.47
CA VAL A 855 -24.29 24.25 -41.38
C VAL A 855 -25.38 24.69 -40.41
N ALA A 856 -25.04 25.49 -39.40
CA ALA A 856 -25.99 26.17 -38.52
C ALA A 856 -26.47 27.51 -39.15
N PRO A 857 -27.74 27.91 -38.98
CA PRO A 857 -28.27 29.16 -39.51
C PRO A 857 -28.00 30.36 -38.58
N PRO A 858 -28.07 31.62 -39.09
CA PRO A 858 -27.71 32.81 -38.34
C PRO A 858 -28.88 33.34 -37.46
N PRO A 859 -28.61 34.11 -36.40
CA PRO A 859 -29.64 34.85 -35.69
C PRO A 859 -29.87 36.23 -36.33
N ASN A 860 -31.14 36.64 -36.35
CA ASN A 860 -31.59 37.96 -36.77
C ASN A 860 -31.26 39.04 -35.72
N ASP A 861 -30.86 40.21 -36.21
CA ASP A 861 -30.83 41.49 -35.49
C ASP A 861 -32.24 41.97 -35.14
N GLU A 862 -32.39 42.61 -33.96
CA GLU A 862 -32.89 43.99 -33.83
C GLU A 862 -32.82 44.48 -32.35
N THR A 863 -31.97 45.51 -32.11
CA THR A 863 -32.18 46.70 -31.23
C THR A 863 -32.28 46.48 -29.69
N GLU A 864 -31.64 47.22 -28.76
CA GLU A 864 -31.16 48.62 -28.70
C GLU A 864 -30.00 48.81 -27.67
N LEU A 865 -29.06 49.70 -28.03
CA LEU A 865 -28.39 50.78 -27.26
C LEU A 865 -27.76 50.53 -25.87
N GLY A 866 -26.45 50.82 -25.77
CA GLY A 866 -25.75 51.02 -24.49
C GLY A 866 -24.23 51.17 -24.58
N THR A 867 -23.77 52.26 -25.17
CA THR A 867 -22.37 52.72 -25.32
C THR A 867 -21.50 52.71 -24.05
N SER A 868 -20.24 52.24 -24.14
CA SER A 868 -19.04 53.10 -24.03
C SER A 868 -17.72 52.32 -24.22
N LEU A 869 -16.98 52.71 -25.25
CA LEU A 869 -15.57 52.41 -25.54
C LEU A 869 -14.61 53.17 -24.59
N GLN A 870 -13.46 52.58 -24.29
CA GLN A 870 -12.10 53.17 -24.31
C GLN A 870 -11.11 52.13 -23.73
N ASP A 871 -10.35 51.46 -24.58
CA ASP A 871 -8.96 51.76 -24.96
C ASP A 871 -7.94 51.50 -23.84
N ILE A 872 -7.04 50.53 -24.04
CA ILE A 872 -5.60 50.76 -24.28
C ILE A 872 -4.89 49.43 -24.56
N GLN A 873 -4.07 49.49 -25.61
CA GLN A 873 -3.26 48.47 -26.27
C GLN A 873 -1.97 48.10 -25.51
N TYR A 874 -1.47 46.91 -25.85
CA TYR A 874 -0.06 46.49 -26.07
C TYR A 874 1.02 46.85 -25.04
N ILE A 875 1.81 45.84 -24.65
CA ILE A 875 3.26 45.74 -24.95
C ILE A 875 3.75 44.31 -24.65
N ASP A 876 4.25 43.66 -25.68
CA ASP A 876 5.22 42.56 -25.62
C ASP A 876 6.58 43.11 -25.18
N SER A 877 7.23 42.51 -24.18
CA SER A 877 8.70 42.53 -24.14
C SER A 877 9.26 41.36 -23.31
N VAL A 878 9.92 40.48 -24.04
CA VAL A 878 11.02 39.61 -23.64
C VAL A 878 12.02 40.32 -22.73
N SER A 879 12.36 39.73 -21.58
CA SER A 879 13.76 39.56 -21.11
C SER A 879 13.83 38.82 -19.77
N THR A 880 14.49 37.67 -19.79
CA THR A 880 15.50 37.19 -18.81
C THR A 880 15.35 37.57 -17.33
N SER A 881 15.06 36.56 -16.50
CA SER A 881 15.86 36.19 -15.32
C SER A 881 15.46 34.79 -14.86
#